data_AF-A0A1V5L3J0-F1
#
_entry.id   AF-A0A1V5L3J0-F1
#
_cell.length_a   1.000
_cell.length_b   1.000
_cell.length_c   1.000
_cell.angle_alpha   90.00
_cell.angle_beta   90.00
_cell.angle_gamma   90.00
#
_symmetry.space_group_name_H-M   'P 1'
#
loop_
_entity.id
_entity.type
_entity.pdbx_description
1 polymer ?
#
loop_
_entity_poly.entity_id
_entity_poly.type
_entity_poly.pdbx_seq_one_letter_code
_entity_poly.pdbx_strand_id
1 'polypeptide(L)'
;MVSNSSVSGAVKGRSYVGGVAGWTGKTVLTGCRSNCTVTGNDFYVGGVAGYAGTGSEISNSFVSGSTTGRSYVGGVAGYTDGLITLCVNNGTVTGLEEKIGGVAGYADIHNTVSNCLNKGNVTATGSGNRNGIGGIVGSGNWSDPASAIHNNLSIGAVSGRINVGGIVGLASPPLGAQDAWNNYYLNAPAGTGAGDVPSRDGAVSGAGKSWPEIVDLLNSNNPAGNDVWTQDEDNIPIPGLFAPDGMVGVFNARLKEGKYYTAQQVGEGTTATITGDSVFTVVFNVSYSKSYNPEAQTLGLDRNGSPVPLPANTSIIMLVDGVYYYKNLGFQMETILALGEFIKMGSLTEHYAPEQQPAQAVKEYLFIFDFSKTTSGIPTGTLKVELRPAAGTTTGLAPSVVVAGTNTYALAVSGTASSLNLGFSRTGVAAYDYKTDGQSYAFELVLLQGGVNVPWPAGTKINGSVLASALPYVFAAASFGNNSLSIDLSGCINPPGQGNYDLRVRAYACNDAASPREGYLLASGSSTLTITEPVQYAIRISAPARVFDKSTAAIPVSLTVNTLGPGTVKATLQRKYGTSYVNIADQTDLPVSLTGGGATLNIPAGYEAGTYRFVLTLYDAGGHPRAQAAESLIIKE
;
A
#
# COMPACT_ATOMS: atom_id res chain seq x y z
N MET A 1 -4.46 3.33 23.99
CA MET A 1 -5.26 2.12 23.72
C MET A 1 -4.90 1.09 24.76
N VAL A 2 -5.90 0.41 25.32
CA VAL A 2 -5.72 -0.82 26.09
C VAL A 2 -6.42 -1.92 25.30
N SER A 3 -5.71 -2.98 24.99
CA SER A 3 -6.24 -4.07 24.18
C SER A 3 -5.97 -5.42 24.83
N ASN A 4 -6.89 -6.37 24.69
CA ASN A 4 -6.69 -7.79 24.98
C ASN A 4 -6.24 -8.08 26.42
N SER A 5 -6.70 -7.25 27.36
CA SER A 5 -6.32 -7.32 28.76
C SER A 5 -7.33 -8.12 29.56
N SER A 6 -6.86 -9.02 30.42
CA SER A 6 -7.70 -9.80 31.33
C SER A 6 -7.44 -9.38 32.78
N VAL A 7 -8.48 -9.02 33.51
CA VAL A 7 -8.42 -8.58 34.90
C VAL A 7 -9.40 -9.38 35.77
N SER A 8 -8.99 -9.72 36.99
CA SER A 8 -9.81 -10.47 37.94
C SER A 8 -9.49 -10.04 39.38
N GLY A 9 -10.39 -10.33 40.32
CA GLY A 9 -10.26 -9.95 41.73
C GLY A 9 -11.29 -8.92 42.18
N ALA A 10 -11.05 -8.26 43.32
CA ALA A 10 -11.98 -7.28 43.88
C ALA A 10 -11.46 -5.84 43.69
N VAL A 11 -12.28 -4.98 43.08
CA VAL A 11 -11.97 -3.56 42.88
C VAL A 11 -12.97 -2.74 43.68
N LYS A 12 -12.49 -2.01 44.69
CA LYS A 12 -13.34 -1.20 45.57
C LYS A 12 -12.91 0.26 45.53
N GLY A 13 -13.86 1.16 45.30
CA GLY A 13 -13.62 2.59 45.24
C GLY A 13 -14.84 3.41 45.65
N ARG A 14 -14.70 4.74 45.65
CA ARG A 14 -15.82 5.64 45.91
C ARG A 14 -16.60 5.93 44.62
N SER A 15 -15.92 6.50 43.63
CA SER A 15 -16.46 6.82 42.30
C SER A 15 -15.41 6.47 41.23
N TYR A 16 -15.81 6.45 39.95
CA TYR A 16 -14.92 6.17 38.81
C TYR A 16 -14.22 4.81 38.98
N VAL A 17 -15.02 3.77 39.19
CA VAL A 17 -14.52 2.43 39.49
C VAL A 17 -14.75 1.55 38.26
N GLY A 18 -13.65 1.13 37.63
CA GLY A 18 -13.65 0.19 36.51
C GLY A 18 -12.76 -1.00 36.81
N GLY A 19 -13.13 -2.19 36.34
CA GLY A 19 -12.26 -3.36 36.45
C GLY A 19 -10.95 -3.18 35.67
N VAL A 20 -11.01 -2.52 34.51
CA VAL A 20 -9.84 -2.21 33.66
C VAL A 20 -9.39 -0.77 33.85
N ALA A 21 -10.33 0.19 33.80
CA ALA A 21 -10.00 1.61 33.88
C ALA A 21 -11.06 2.41 34.67
N GLY A 22 -10.64 3.20 35.65
CA GLY A 22 -11.58 4.07 36.37
C GLY A 22 -12.15 5.20 35.50
N TRP A 23 -11.29 5.82 34.67
CA TRP A 23 -11.63 6.91 33.77
C TRP A 23 -10.86 6.79 32.46
N THR A 24 -11.54 7.00 31.33
CA THR A 24 -10.93 7.09 30.00
C THR A 24 -11.47 8.30 29.24
N GLY A 25 -10.61 8.95 28.47
CA GLY A 25 -10.99 10.00 27.51
C GLY A 25 -10.21 9.80 26.22
N LYS A 26 -10.89 9.84 25.07
CA LYS A 26 -10.29 9.59 23.74
C LYS A 26 -9.43 8.32 23.69
N THR A 27 -9.88 7.25 24.33
CA THR A 27 -9.12 6.00 24.46
C THR A 27 -9.94 4.82 23.99
N VAL A 28 -9.31 3.92 23.23
CA VAL A 28 -9.88 2.62 22.84
C VAL A 28 -9.53 1.56 23.89
N LEU A 29 -10.56 0.94 24.47
CA LEU A 29 -10.51 -0.27 25.28
C LEU A 29 -11.13 -1.41 24.45
N THR A 30 -10.31 -2.30 23.90
CA THR A 30 -10.81 -3.36 23.01
C THR A 30 -10.35 -4.76 23.46
N GLY A 31 -11.15 -5.80 23.26
CA GLY A 31 -10.73 -7.16 23.62
C GLY A 31 -10.58 -7.39 25.13
N CYS A 32 -11.14 -6.53 25.98
CA CYS A 32 -10.90 -6.58 27.43
C CYS A 32 -11.81 -7.59 28.12
N ARG A 33 -11.29 -8.36 29.07
CA ARG A 33 -12.04 -9.33 29.87
C ARG A 33 -11.96 -8.98 31.35
N SER A 34 -13.10 -8.75 31.98
CA SER A 34 -13.19 -8.41 33.41
C SER A 34 -13.98 -9.46 34.17
N ASN A 35 -13.28 -10.22 35.00
CA ASN A 35 -13.87 -11.10 36.02
C ASN A 35 -13.75 -10.47 37.42
N CYS A 36 -13.82 -9.14 37.48
CA CYS A 36 -13.70 -8.41 38.74
C CYS A 36 -15.04 -8.30 39.47
N THR A 37 -15.01 -8.43 40.80
CA THR A 37 -16.08 -7.89 41.66
C THR A 37 -15.83 -6.41 41.85
N VAL A 38 -16.58 -5.57 41.13
CA VAL A 38 -16.42 -4.11 41.14
C VAL A 38 -17.44 -3.49 42.10
N THR A 39 -16.97 -2.69 43.06
CA THR A 39 -17.82 -2.01 44.03
C THR A 39 -17.47 -0.52 44.12
N GLY A 40 -18.43 0.32 43.75
CA GLY A 40 -18.39 1.77 44.00
C GLY A 40 -19.42 2.18 45.05
N ASN A 41 -19.12 3.18 45.87
CA ASN A 41 -20.06 3.69 46.88
C ASN A 41 -20.97 4.82 46.36
N ASP A 42 -20.54 5.51 45.31
CA ASP A 42 -21.23 6.65 44.70
C ASP A 42 -21.44 6.39 43.19
N PHE A 43 -20.75 7.13 42.31
CA PHE A 43 -21.08 7.22 40.87
C PHE A 43 -20.02 6.62 39.95
N TYR A 44 -20.42 6.28 38.72
CA TYR A 44 -19.55 5.87 37.62
C TYR A 44 -18.83 4.56 37.91
N VAL A 45 -19.60 3.47 37.90
CA VAL A 45 -19.13 2.13 38.23
C VAL A 45 -19.38 1.22 37.04
N GLY A 46 -18.33 0.59 36.51
CA GLY A 46 -18.46 -0.36 35.41
C GLY A 46 -17.51 -1.54 35.50
N GLY A 47 -17.90 -2.67 34.89
CA GLY A 47 -17.05 -3.86 34.87
C GLY A 47 -15.77 -3.67 34.07
N VAL A 48 -15.80 -2.88 32.99
CA VAL A 48 -14.61 -2.50 32.20
C VAL A 48 -14.17 -1.09 32.59
N ALA A 49 -15.06 -0.10 32.44
CA ALA A 49 -14.74 1.30 32.67
C ALA A 49 -15.70 1.98 33.65
N GLY A 50 -15.18 2.76 34.59
CA GLY A 50 -16.04 3.62 35.43
C GLY A 50 -16.69 4.73 34.60
N TYR A 51 -15.85 5.49 33.88
CA TYR A 51 -16.27 6.60 33.02
C TYR A 51 -15.52 6.56 31.69
N ALA A 52 -16.25 6.52 30.57
CA ALA A 52 -15.72 6.66 29.22
C ALA A 52 -16.19 7.99 28.61
N GLY A 53 -15.31 8.98 28.55
CA GLY A 53 -15.61 10.31 28.02
C GLY A 53 -15.61 10.39 26.50
N THR A 54 -15.79 11.60 25.99
CA THR A 54 -15.89 11.90 24.55
C THR A 54 -14.78 11.28 23.72
N GLY A 55 -15.17 10.55 22.67
CA GLY A 55 -14.26 9.88 21.74
C GLY A 55 -13.59 8.63 22.29
N SER A 56 -14.00 8.14 23.46
CA SER A 56 -13.61 6.80 23.92
C SER A 56 -14.40 5.72 23.20
N GLU A 57 -13.78 4.55 23.08
CA GLU A 57 -14.41 3.35 22.51
C GLU A 57 -14.19 2.20 23.49
N ILE A 58 -15.25 1.47 23.80
CA ILE A 58 -15.18 0.17 24.45
C ILE A 58 -15.73 -0.85 23.46
N SER A 59 -14.86 -1.63 22.87
CA SER A 59 -15.25 -2.64 21.90
C SER A 59 -14.88 -4.03 22.37
N ASN A 60 -15.56 -5.05 21.87
CA ASN A 60 -15.06 -6.43 21.95
C ASN A 60 -14.74 -6.87 23.38
N SER A 61 -15.55 -6.49 24.37
CA SER A 61 -15.20 -6.67 25.78
C SER A 61 -16.21 -7.55 26.53
N PHE A 62 -15.69 -8.35 27.47
CA PHE A 62 -16.45 -9.31 28.25
C PHE A 62 -16.40 -8.97 29.73
N VAL A 63 -17.55 -9.05 30.41
CA VAL A 63 -17.64 -8.93 31.86
C VAL A 63 -18.36 -10.13 32.44
N SER A 64 -17.71 -10.87 33.33
CA SER A 64 -18.33 -11.98 34.07
C SER A 64 -18.47 -11.71 35.57
N GLY A 65 -17.69 -10.77 36.11
CA GLY A 65 -17.76 -10.41 37.52
C GLY A 65 -18.91 -9.44 37.81
N SER A 66 -19.33 -9.35 39.08
CA SER A 66 -20.46 -8.48 39.48
C SER A 66 -20.04 -7.01 39.60
N THR A 67 -20.98 -6.12 39.30
CA THR A 67 -20.80 -4.67 39.43
C THR A 67 -21.86 -4.09 40.36
N THR A 68 -21.42 -3.45 41.45
CA THR A 68 -22.30 -2.84 42.45
C THR A 68 -21.96 -1.36 42.63
N GLY A 69 -22.97 -0.49 42.55
CA GLY A 69 -22.81 0.95 42.75
C GLY A 69 -24.08 1.64 43.24
N ARG A 70 -24.00 2.95 43.51
CA ARG A 70 -25.20 3.74 43.86
C ARG A 70 -25.95 4.18 42.60
N SER A 71 -25.31 4.94 41.71
CA SER A 71 -25.89 5.43 40.46
C SER A 71 -24.86 5.43 39.34
N TYR A 72 -25.30 5.48 38.07
CA TYR A 72 -24.40 5.34 36.89
C TYR A 72 -23.62 4.04 36.96
N VAL A 73 -24.36 2.93 36.99
CA VAL A 73 -23.80 1.58 37.14
C VAL A 73 -24.08 0.80 35.87
N GLY A 74 -23.03 0.36 35.18
CA GLY A 74 -23.14 -0.45 33.99
C GLY A 74 -22.37 -1.76 34.12
N GLY A 75 -22.83 -2.84 33.51
CA GLY A 75 -22.02 -4.06 33.45
C GLY A 75 -20.69 -3.83 32.73
N VAL A 76 -20.68 -3.04 31.65
CA VAL A 76 -19.47 -2.68 30.90
C VAL A 76 -18.94 -1.31 31.32
N ALA A 77 -19.79 -0.28 31.27
CA ALA A 77 -19.39 1.09 31.58
C ALA A 77 -20.38 1.82 32.50
N GLY A 78 -19.90 2.49 33.54
CA GLY A 78 -20.78 3.32 34.38
C GLY A 78 -21.36 4.51 33.63
N TYR A 79 -20.53 5.17 32.82
CA TYR A 79 -20.88 6.27 31.95
C TYR A 79 -20.16 6.14 30.61
N THR A 80 -20.83 6.48 29.51
CA THR A 80 -20.22 6.62 28.18
C THR A 80 -20.70 7.89 27.47
N ASP A 81 -19.77 8.62 26.85
CA ASP A 81 -20.01 9.65 25.83
C ASP A 81 -19.21 9.27 24.57
N GLY A 82 -19.34 8.00 24.17
CA GLY A 82 -18.57 7.40 23.09
C GLY A 82 -19.16 6.07 22.65
N LEU A 83 -18.34 5.23 22.01
CA LEU A 83 -18.81 3.98 21.44
C LEU A 83 -18.72 2.84 22.45
N ILE A 84 -19.78 2.06 22.59
CA ILE A 84 -19.76 0.72 23.18
C ILE A 84 -20.29 -0.27 22.15
N THR A 85 -19.44 -1.17 21.68
CA THR A 85 -19.81 -2.12 20.62
C THR A 85 -19.31 -3.53 20.89
N LEU A 86 -20.04 -4.56 20.46
CA LEU A 86 -19.58 -5.96 20.55
C LEU A 86 -19.20 -6.39 21.98
N CYS A 87 -19.93 -5.88 22.97
CA CYS A 87 -19.64 -6.14 24.39
C CYS A 87 -20.67 -7.07 25.02
N VAL A 88 -20.21 -7.92 25.93
CA VAL A 88 -21.06 -8.90 26.61
C VAL A 88 -20.91 -8.77 28.12
N ASN A 89 -22.04 -8.56 28.80
CA ASN A 89 -22.13 -8.61 30.25
C ASN A 89 -22.85 -9.89 30.69
N ASN A 90 -22.12 -10.77 31.36
CA ASN A 90 -22.64 -11.94 32.08
C ASN A 90 -22.72 -11.71 33.60
N GLY A 91 -22.07 -10.66 34.10
CA GLY A 91 -22.06 -10.31 35.52
C GLY A 91 -23.35 -9.65 36.00
N THR A 92 -23.71 -9.86 37.26
CA THR A 92 -24.85 -9.16 37.87
C THR A 92 -24.53 -7.67 38.06
N VAL A 93 -25.51 -6.82 37.75
CA VAL A 93 -25.40 -5.36 37.90
C VAL A 93 -26.40 -4.90 38.95
N THR A 94 -25.90 -4.37 40.07
CA THR A 94 -26.72 -3.89 41.19
C THR A 94 -26.52 -2.41 41.42
N GLY A 95 -27.60 -1.65 41.28
CA GLY A 95 -27.69 -0.24 41.66
C GLY A 95 -28.50 -0.04 42.93
N LEU A 96 -28.30 1.10 43.58
CA LEU A 96 -29.18 1.56 44.66
C LEU A 96 -30.19 2.60 44.15
N GLU A 97 -29.81 3.45 43.20
CA GLU A 97 -30.62 4.59 42.76
C GLU A 97 -30.79 4.57 41.23
N GLU A 98 -30.31 5.61 40.52
CA GLU A 98 -30.64 5.86 39.12
C GLU A 98 -29.56 5.41 38.11
N LYS A 99 -29.97 5.25 36.84
CA LYS A 99 -29.09 5.01 35.68
C LYS A 99 -28.29 3.71 35.81
N ILE A 100 -29.03 2.60 35.82
CA ILE A 100 -28.49 1.25 36.01
C ILE A 100 -28.73 0.45 34.74
N GLY A 101 -27.68 -0.01 34.08
CA GLY A 101 -27.78 -0.74 32.82
C GLY A 101 -26.96 -2.02 32.78
N GLY A 102 -27.42 -3.02 32.04
CA GLY A 102 -26.63 -4.25 31.84
C GLY A 102 -25.32 -4.01 31.09
N VAL A 103 -25.26 -2.99 30.22
CA VAL A 103 -24.06 -2.60 29.48
C VAL A 103 -23.57 -1.23 29.94
N ALA A 104 -24.41 -0.19 29.86
CA ALA A 104 -24.06 1.17 30.24
C ALA A 104 -25.01 1.74 31.30
N GLY A 105 -24.48 2.36 32.35
CA GLY A 105 -25.33 3.08 33.31
C GLY A 105 -25.98 4.30 32.68
N TYR A 106 -25.15 5.18 32.09
CA TYR A 106 -25.59 6.35 31.33
C TYR A 106 -24.85 6.47 30.00
N ALA A 107 -25.60 6.77 28.93
CA ALA A 107 -25.06 7.06 27.60
C ALA A 107 -25.39 8.52 27.21
N ASP A 108 -24.39 9.39 27.17
CA ASP A 108 -24.56 10.84 26.92
C ASP A 108 -24.59 11.19 25.42
N ILE A 109 -24.58 12.47 25.07
CA ILE A 109 -24.93 12.99 23.74
C ILE A 109 -24.22 12.29 22.57
N HIS A 110 -22.92 11.99 22.64
CA HIS A 110 -22.12 11.45 21.53
C HIS A 110 -21.90 9.93 21.66
N ASN A 111 -22.97 9.18 21.88
CA ASN A 111 -22.91 7.75 22.18
C ASN A 111 -23.46 6.87 21.05
N THR A 112 -22.80 5.72 20.85
CA THR A 112 -23.40 4.60 20.13
C THR A 112 -23.26 3.34 20.96
N VAL A 113 -24.38 2.66 21.25
CA VAL A 113 -24.40 1.38 21.97
C VAL A 113 -24.98 0.32 21.05
N SER A 114 -24.14 -0.57 20.53
CA SER A 114 -24.57 -1.55 19.53
C SER A 114 -23.95 -2.91 19.67
N ASN A 115 -24.63 -3.93 19.12
CA ASN A 115 -24.14 -5.30 19.12
C ASN A 115 -23.72 -5.81 20.51
N CYS A 116 -24.45 -5.39 21.55
CA CYS A 116 -24.15 -5.78 22.91
C CYS A 116 -25.15 -6.79 23.46
N LEU A 117 -24.66 -7.73 24.28
CA LEU A 117 -25.46 -8.73 24.98
C LEU A 117 -25.41 -8.51 26.50
N ASN A 118 -26.56 -8.46 27.15
CA ASN A 118 -26.67 -8.58 28.59
C ASN A 118 -27.32 -9.91 28.99
N LYS A 119 -26.53 -10.83 29.56
CA LYS A 119 -27.00 -12.06 30.23
C LYS A 119 -27.20 -11.85 31.73
N GLY A 120 -26.48 -10.90 32.33
CA GLY A 120 -26.52 -10.63 33.76
C GLY A 120 -27.83 -9.99 34.25
N ASN A 121 -28.23 -10.32 35.47
CA ASN A 121 -29.38 -9.67 36.11
C ASN A 121 -29.06 -8.21 36.44
N VAL A 122 -29.98 -7.31 36.12
CA VAL A 122 -29.89 -5.87 36.37
C VAL A 122 -30.94 -5.49 37.40
N THR A 123 -30.52 -5.02 38.57
CA THR A 123 -31.42 -4.72 39.69
C THR A 123 -31.11 -3.37 40.31
N ALA A 124 -32.14 -2.55 40.53
CA ALA A 124 -32.07 -1.39 41.41
C ALA A 124 -32.85 -1.65 42.70
N THR A 125 -32.18 -1.58 43.85
CA THR A 125 -32.76 -2.00 45.15
C THR A 125 -33.16 -0.85 46.09
N GLY A 126 -32.74 0.39 45.82
CA GLY A 126 -33.06 1.50 46.71
C GLY A 126 -34.42 2.14 46.43
N SER A 127 -34.85 2.97 47.38
CA SER A 127 -36.17 3.59 47.43
C SER A 127 -36.24 4.97 46.76
N GLY A 128 -35.23 5.32 45.95
CA GLY A 128 -35.16 6.59 45.24
C GLY A 128 -36.34 6.85 44.29
N ASN A 129 -36.60 8.14 44.02
CA ASN A 129 -37.70 8.60 43.15
C ASN A 129 -37.27 8.87 41.69
N ARG A 130 -36.00 8.64 41.35
CA ARG A 130 -35.47 8.81 40.00
C ARG A 130 -34.94 7.47 39.56
N ASN A 131 -35.46 6.93 38.46
CA ASN A 131 -35.00 5.64 37.98
C ASN A 131 -34.99 5.60 36.46
N GLY A 132 -34.04 4.83 35.95
CA GLY A 132 -33.87 4.45 34.57
C GLY A 132 -33.04 3.18 34.64
N ILE A 133 -33.73 2.04 34.61
CA ILE A 133 -33.12 0.71 34.67
C ILE A 133 -33.34 0.05 33.32
N GLY A 134 -32.25 -0.26 32.62
CA GLY A 134 -32.31 -0.86 31.30
C GLY A 134 -31.55 -2.17 31.23
N GLY A 135 -32.05 -3.11 30.44
CA GLY A 135 -31.30 -4.34 30.13
C GLY A 135 -29.96 -4.05 29.44
N ILE A 136 -29.88 -2.99 28.63
CA ILE A 136 -28.65 -2.53 27.98
C ILE A 136 -28.19 -1.20 28.56
N VAL A 137 -29.02 -0.15 28.49
CA VAL A 137 -28.67 1.21 28.94
C VAL A 137 -29.64 1.68 30.03
N GLY A 138 -29.12 2.09 31.19
CA GLY A 138 -29.95 2.61 32.27
C GLY A 138 -30.69 3.90 31.86
N SER A 139 -29.94 4.90 31.42
CA SER A 139 -30.53 6.07 30.76
C SER A 139 -29.63 6.63 29.68
N GLY A 140 -30.19 7.36 28.72
CA GLY A 140 -29.35 7.98 27.70
C GLY A 140 -29.93 9.20 26.99
N ASN A 141 -29.07 9.83 26.19
CA ASN A 141 -29.38 10.97 25.35
C ASN A 141 -28.84 10.71 23.93
N TRP A 142 -29.74 10.49 22.98
CA TRP A 142 -29.43 10.25 21.56
C TRP A 142 -29.83 11.46 20.71
N SER A 143 -29.59 12.68 21.21
CA SER A 143 -29.92 13.91 20.48
C SER A 143 -28.92 14.25 19.37
N ASP A 144 -27.73 13.66 19.38
CA ASP A 144 -26.75 13.80 18.29
C ASP A 144 -27.14 12.91 17.11
N PRO A 145 -27.15 13.42 15.87
CA PRO A 145 -27.45 12.62 14.67
C PRO A 145 -26.54 11.41 14.42
N ALA A 146 -25.34 11.38 15.00
CA ALA A 146 -24.41 10.25 14.91
C ALA A 146 -24.61 9.20 16.01
N SER A 147 -25.46 9.48 16.99
CA SER A 147 -25.71 8.61 18.14
C SER A 147 -26.82 7.60 17.84
N ALA A 148 -26.61 6.35 18.24
CA ALA A 148 -27.61 5.29 18.03
C ALA A 148 -27.58 4.21 19.12
N ILE A 149 -28.68 3.46 19.24
CA ILE A 149 -28.74 2.22 20.02
C ILE A 149 -29.36 1.10 19.19
N HIS A 150 -28.56 0.10 18.81
CA HIS A 150 -29.06 -0.87 17.83
C HIS A 150 -28.44 -2.27 17.89
N ASN A 151 -29.16 -3.25 17.36
CA ASN A 151 -28.71 -4.64 17.24
C ASN A 151 -28.26 -5.20 18.62
N ASN A 152 -28.99 -4.91 19.70
CA ASN A 152 -28.66 -5.36 21.05
C ASN A 152 -29.61 -6.44 21.55
N LEU A 153 -29.14 -7.29 22.47
CA LEU A 153 -29.95 -8.33 23.11
C LEU A 153 -29.82 -8.29 24.64
N SER A 154 -30.94 -8.24 25.36
CA SER A 154 -30.98 -8.41 26.81
C SER A 154 -31.78 -9.65 27.21
N ILE A 155 -31.11 -10.62 27.82
CA ILE A 155 -31.72 -11.86 28.32
C ILE A 155 -31.74 -11.92 29.85
N GLY A 156 -30.93 -11.13 30.54
CA GLY A 156 -30.94 -11.07 32.01
C GLY A 156 -32.23 -10.49 32.56
N ALA A 157 -32.60 -10.84 33.79
CA ALA A 157 -33.76 -10.26 34.46
C ALA A 157 -33.50 -8.78 34.78
N VAL A 158 -34.44 -7.90 34.42
CA VAL A 158 -34.34 -6.46 34.68
C VAL A 158 -35.43 -6.08 35.68
N SER A 159 -35.04 -5.55 36.85
CA SER A 159 -35.99 -5.21 37.91
C SER A 159 -35.64 -3.91 38.63
N GLY A 160 -36.66 -3.18 39.02
CA GLY A 160 -36.52 -1.90 39.71
C GLY A 160 -37.86 -1.24 40.01
N ARG A 161 -37.81 -0.02 40.55
CA ARG A 161 -39.03 0.64 41.05
C ARG A 161 -39.77 1.48 40.01
N ILE A 162 -39.06 2.31 39.23
CA ILE A 162 -39.64 3.27 38.27
C ILE A 162 -38.84 3.17 36.94
N ASN A 163 -39.46 3.41 35.77
CA ASN A 163 -38.84 3.40 34.43
C ASN A 163 -37.88 2.22 34.19
N VAL A 164 -38.46 1.03 34.07
CA VAL A 164 -37.72 -0.22 33.87
C VAL A 164 -37.95 -0.68 32.43
N GLY A 165 -36.92 -0.69 31.61
CA GLY A 165 -37.00 -1.06 30.20
C GLY A 165 -36.15 -2.28 29.86
N GLY A 166 -36.61 -3.07 28.89
CA GLY A 166 -35.90 -4.26 28.42
C GLY A 166 -34.56 -3.94 27.77
N ILE A 167 -34.43 -2.73 27.21
CA ILE A 167 -33.22 -2.22 26.55
C ILE A 167 -32.78 -0.92 27.21
N VAL A 168 -33.57 0.14 27.08
CA VAL A 168 -33.30 1.45 27.69
C VAL A 168 -34.27 1.69 28.84
N GLY A 169 -33.79 2.11 30.00
CA GLY A 169 -34.67 2.44 31.14
C GLY A 169 -35.31 3.82 31.02
N LEU A 170 -34.55 4.84 30.64
CA LEU A 170 -35.04 6.21 30.44
C LEU A 170 -34.25 6.92 29.34
N ALA A 171 -34.94 7.48 28.35
CA ALA A 171 -34.31 8.31 27.33
C ALA A 171 -34.70 9.78 27.51
N SER A 172 -33.74 10.70 27.31
CA SER A 172 -34.05 12.12 27.16
C SER A 172 -34.89 12.32 25.88
N PRO A 173 -35.86 13.26 25.85
CA PRO A 173 -36.92 13.27 24.84
C PRO A 173 -36.42 13.39 23.39
N PRO A 174 -37.09 12.71 22.45
CA PRO A 174 -37.29 11.26 22.39
C PRO A 174 -36.35 10.63 21.36
N LEU A 175 -35.83 9.42 21.67
CA LEU A 175 -35.26 8.50 20.69
C LEU A 175 -36.16 8.45 19.42
N GLY A 176 -35.60 8.78 18.27
CA GLY A 176 -36.24 8.57 16.99
C GLY A 176 -36.22 7.09 16.64
N ALA A 177 -37.22 6.61 15.88
CA ALA A 177 -37.18 5.24 15.34
C ALA A 177 -35.98 5.03 14.40
N GLN A 178 -35.39 6.12 13.86
CA GLN A 178 -34.15 6.06 13.09
C GLN A 178 -32.89 5.84 13.95
N ASP A 179 -32.94 6.17 15.25
CA ASP A 179 -31.80 6.14 16.16
C ASP A 179 -31.78 4.86 17.01
N ALA A 180 -32.89 4.09 16.98
CA ALA A 180 -33.02 2.82 17.67
C ALA A 180 -33.71 1.74 16.82
N TRP A 181 -32.97 0.68 16.51
CA TRP A 181 -33.49 -0.45 15.74
C TRP A 181 -32.89 -1.79 16.18
N ASN A 182 -33.62 -2.88 15.94
CA ASN A 182 -33.16 -4.26 16.20
C ASN A 182 -32.66 -4.50 17.63
N ASN A 183 -33.33 -3.91 18.63
CA ASN A 183 -33.05 -4.19 20.03
C ASN A 183 -34.07 -5.19 20.58
N TYR A 184 -33.60 -6.28 21.18
CA TYR A 184 -34.46 -7.37 21.63
C TYR A 184 -34.28 -7.69 23.12
N TYR A 185 -35.37 -7.98 23.82
CA TYR A 185 -35.34 -8.44 25.21
C TYR A 185 -36.21 -9.68 25.41
N LEU A 186 -35.86 -10.56 26.35
CA LEU A 186 -36.64 -11.79 26.62
C LEU A 186 -37.42 -11.78 27.91
N ASN A 187 -36.77 -11.36 28.99
CA ASN A 187 -37.41 -11.26 30.28
C ASN A 187 -38.10 -9.90 30.36
N ALA A 188 -39.42 -9.93 30.44
CA ALA A 188 -40.22 -8.73 30.62
C ALA A 188 -39.72 -7.99 31.88
N PRO A 189 -39.46 -6.68 31.79
CA PRO A 189 -39.00 -5.90 32.94
C PRO A 189 -40.03 -5.94 34.07
N ALA A 190 -39.57 -6.21 35.30
CA ALA A 190 -40.44 -6.21 36.48
C ALA A 190 -40.35 -4.85 37.19
N GLY A 191 -41.33 -3.98 36.93
CA GLY A 191 -41.48 -2.67 37.58
C GLY A 191 -42.66 -2.61 38.57
N THR A 192 -42.60 -1.71 39.56
CA THR A 192 -43.71 -1.45 40.52
C THR A 192 -44.53 -0.20 40.20
N GLY A 193 -44.23 0.49 39.09
CA GLY A 193 -44.94 1.67 38.60
C GLY A 193 -45.09 1.66 37.08
N ALA A 194 -46.19 2.23 36.58
CA ALA A 194 -46.47 2.33 35.14
C ALA A 194 -45.34 3.07 34.41
N GLY A 195 -44.58 2.37 33.58
CA GLY A 195 -43.41 2.96 32.92
C GLY A 195 -42.54 1.97 32.16
N ASP A 196 -43.16 1.07 31.38
CA ASP A 196 -42.47 0.51 30.21
C ASP A 196 -42.05 1.69 29.33
N VAL A 197 -40.81 1.72 28.85
CA VAL A 197 -40.41 2.74 27.86
C VAL A 197 -41.24 2.50 26.59
N PRO A 198 -41.89 3.54 26.02
CA PRO A 198 -42.74 3.40 24.84
C PRO A 198 -41.96 2.78 23.66
N SER A 199 -42.69 2.20 22.71
CA SER A 199 -42.26 1.53 21.46
C SER A 199 -41.32 2.30 20.51
N ARG A 200 -40.75 3.42 20.94
CA ARG A 200 -39.83 4.29 20.19
C ARG A 200 -38.35 4.12 20.59
N ASP A 201 -38.03 3.26 21.54
CA ASP A 201 -36.66 2.84 21.88
C ASP A 201 -36.18 1.63 21.04
N GLY A 202 -36.98 1.21 20.06
CA GLY A 202 -36.71 0.05 19.22
C GLY A 202 -36.71 -1.28 19.97
N ALA A 203 -37.14 -1.32 21.24
CA ALA A 203 -37.16 -2.53 22.06
C ALA A 203 -38.33 -3.43 21.68
N VAL A 204 -38.00 -4.61 21.17
CA VAL A 204 -38.96 -5.63 20.77
C VAL A 204 -38.82 -6.83 21.69
N SER A 205 -39.94 -7.33 22.22
CA SER A 205 -39.91 -8.59 22.95
C SER A 205 -39.54 -9.73 21.99
N GLY A 206 -38.48 -10.46 22.32
CA GLY A 206 -38.12 -11.71 21.67
C GLY A 206 -38.88 -12.91 22.23
N ALA A 207 -39.77 -12.72 23.22
CA ALA A 207 -40.57 -13.80 23.77
C ALA A 207 -41.41 -14.47 22.67
N GLY A 208 -41.29 -15.79 22.56
CA GLY A 208 -41.96 -16.59 21.53
C GLY A 208 -41.23 -16.67 20.17
N LYS A 209 -40.05 -16.03 20.03
CA LYS A 209 -39.15 -16.22 18.87
C LYS A 209 -38.11 -17.29 19.19
N SER A 210 -37.71 -18.05 18.17
CA SER A 210 -36.57 -18.94 18.25
C SER A 210 -35.25 -18.16 18.24
N TRP A 211 -34.18 -18.78 18.73
CA TRP A 211 -32.86 -18.15 18.72
C TRP A 211 -32.31 -17.84 17.32
N PRO A 212 -32.45 -18.72 16.31
CA PRO A 212 -32.07 -18.39 14.94
C PRO A 212 -32.82 -17.17 14.39
N GLU A 213 -34.13 -17.04 14.66
CA GLU A 213 -34.89 -15.85 14.26
C GLU A 213 -34.36 -14.59 14.94
N ILE A 214 -34.00 -14.66 16.23
CA ILE A 214 -33.41 -13.51 16.95
C ILE A 214 -32.04 -13.15 16.35
N VAL A 215 -31.22 -14.14 15.99
CA VAL A 215 -29.92 -13.91 15.32
C VAL A 215 -30.11 -13.25 13.95
N ASP A 216 -31.02 -13.75 13.12
CA ASP A 216 -31.32 -13.17 11.81
C ASP A 216 -31.78 -11.72 11.95
N LEU A 217 -32.63 -11.44 12.93
CA LEU A 217 -33.11 -10.10 13.23
C LEU A 217 -31.97 -9.18 13.72
N LEU A 218 -31.07 -9.67 14.57
CA LEU A 218 -29.90 -8.94 15.06
C LEU A 218 -28.83 -8.72 13.98
N ASN A 219 -28.79 -9.56 12.94
CA ASN A 219 -27.93 -9.36 11.77
C ASN A 219 -28.59 -8.53 10.67
N SER A 220 -29.92 -8.45 10.65
CA SER A 220 -30.64 -7.60 9.72
C SER A 220 -30.29 -6.13 9.95
N ASN A 221 -30.15 -5.35 8.87
CA ASN A 221 -29.83 -3.93 8.90
C ASN A 221 -28.72 -3.56 9.90
N ASN A 222 -27.71 -4.43 10.03
CA ASN A 222 -26.61 -4.23 10.94
C ASN A 222 -25.45 -3.56 10.19
N PRO A 223 -25.07 -2.32 10.55
CA PRO A 223 -23.97 -1.61 9.89
C PRO A 223 -22.62 -2.34 9.96
N ALA A 224 -22.44 -3.26 10.91
CA ALA A 224 -21.22 -4.02 11.07
C ALA A 224 -21.15 -5.30 10.21
N GLY A 225 -22.23 -5.67 9.50
CA GLY A 225 -22.28 -6.86 8.63
C GLY A 225 -23.46 -7.79 8.92
N ASN A 226 -23.66 -8.80 8.08
CA ASN A 226 -24.76 -9.77 8.20
C ASN A 226 -24.38 -11.05 8.97
N ASP A 227 -23.16 -11.13 9.49
CA ASP A 227 -22.59 -12.27 10.22
C ASP A 227 -22.05 -11.84 11.61
N VAL A 228 -22.60 -10.76 12.17
CA VAL A 228 -22.15 -10.17 13.44
C VAL A 228 -22.62 -10.98 14.63
N TRP A 229 -23.89 -11.41 14.67
CA TRP A 229 -24.45 -12.24 15.72
C TRP A 229 -24.45 -13.71 15.30
N THR A 230 -24.06 -14.58 16.21
CA THR A 230 -24.11 -16.05 16.06
C THR A 230 -24.78 -16.65 17.29
N GLN A 231 -24.65 -17.96 17.49
CA GLN A 231 -25.15 -18.65 18.69
C GLN A 231 -23.98 -19.29 19.45
N ASP A 232 -24.07 -19.35 20.79
CA ASP A 232 -23.17 -20.12 21.64
C ASP A 232 -23.59 -21.62 21.69
N GLU A 233 -22.88 -22.45 22.47
CA GLU A 233 -23.21 -23.90 22.61
C GLU A 233 -24.63 -24.14 23.14
N ASP A 234 -25.16 -23.22 23.94
CA ASP A 234 -26.51 -23.29 24.50
C ASP A 234 -27.57 -22.74 23.51
N ASN A 235 -27.16 -22.48 22.27
CA ASN A 235 -27.93 -21.82 21.22
C ASN A 235 -28.31 -20.36 21.54
N ILE A 236 -27.73 -19.75 22.57
CA ILE A 236 -28.03 -18.36 22.95
C ILE A 236 -27.33 -17.42 21.97
N PRO A 237 -28.01 -16.41 21.42
CA PRO A 237 -27.40 -15.44 20.54
C PRO A 237 -26.29 -14.68 21.25
N ILE A 238 -25.15 -14.57 20.57
CA ILE A 238 -23.97 -13.88 21.05
C ILE A 238 -23.41 -13.00 19.93
N PRO A 239 -23.01 -11.75 20.23
CA PRO A 239 -22.33 -10.92 19.26
C PRO A 239 -20.93 -11.50 19.04
N GLY A 240 -20.45 -11.40 17.81
CA GLY A 240 -19.26 -12.04 17.25
C GLY A 240 -18.01 -11.70 18.02
N LEU A 241 -17.82 -12.42 19.12
CA LEU A 241 -16.65 -12.39 19.99
C LEU A 241 -16.48 -13.66 20.82
N PHE A 242 -17.51 -14.48 20.95
CA PHE A 242 -17.42 -15.78 21.61
C PHE A 242 -17.58 -16.81 20.52
N ALA A 243 -16.49 -17.50 20.22
CA ALA A 243 -16.62 -18.75 19.53
C ALA A 243 -17.60 -19.58 20.40
N PRO A 244 -18.69 -20.15 19.85
CA PRO A 244 -19.45 -21.17 20.57
C PRO A 244 -18.43 -22.13 21.15
N ASP A 245 -18.72 -22.57 22.35
CA ASP A 245 -17.81 -23.34 23.15
C ASP A 245 -17.27 -24.53 22.27
N GLY A 246 -15.94 -24.68 22.30
CA GLY A 246 -15.21 -25.50 21.32
C GLY A 246 -14.64 -24.88 20.03
N MET A 247 -14.80 -23.58 19.77
CA MET A 247 -14.34 -22.91 18.53
C MET A 247 -13.20 -21.88 18.71
N VAL A 248 -12.55 -21.52 17.60
CA VAL A 248 -11.53 -20.45 17.50
C VAL A 248 -12.24 -19.13 17.16
N GLY A 249 -12.00 -18.07 17.92
CA GLY A 249 -12.63 -16.75 17.70
C GLY A 249 -11.62 -15.68 17.29
N VAL A 250 -11.84 -15.04 16.15
CA VAL A 250 -11.06 -13.88 15.67
C VAL A 250 -11.70 -12.61 16.23
N PHE A 251 -11.13 -12.04 17.29
CA PHE A 251 -11.74 -10.87 17.94
C PHE A 251 -11.19 -9.54 17.42
N ASN A 252 -10.07 -9.55 16.69
CA ASN A 252 -9.55 -8.40 15.98
C ASN A 252 -8.80 -8.86 14.74
N ALA A 253 -8.99 -8.17 13.63
CA ALA A 253 -8.25 -8.40 12.41
C ALA A 253 -7.91 -7.08 11.73
N ARG A 254 -6.68 -6.98 11.22
CA ARG A 254 -6.16 -5.79 10.54
C ARG A 254 -5.57 -6.19 9.21
N LEU A 255 -5.71 -5.38 8.17
CA LEU A 255 -5.26 -5.68 6.84
C LEU A 255 -4.79 -4.40 6.14
N LYS A 256 -3.67 -4.52 5.41
CA LYS A 256 -3.09 -3.42 4.63
C LYS A 256 -2.33 -3.96 3.42
N GLU A 257 -2.38 -3.24 2.31
CA GLU A 257 -1.59 -3.51 1.12
C GLU A 257 -0.08 -3.33 1.35
N GLY A 258 0.73 -4.24 0.81
CA GLY A 258 2.19 -4.26 0.95
C GLY A 258 2.74 -5.32 1.92
N LYS A 259 4.07 -5.32 2.09
CA LYS A 259 4.83 -6.22 2.96
C LYS A 259 5.15 -5.54 4.29
N TYR A 260 4.47 -5.94 5.35
CA TYR A 260 4.75 -5.47 6.69
C TYR A 260 5.17 -6.64 7.57
N TYR A 261 6.32 -6.49 8.21
CA TYR A 261 6.91 -7.56 9.00
C TYR A 261 6.55 -7.49 10.47
N THR A 262 5.76 -6.49 10.89
CA THR A 262 5.28 -6.33 12.27
C THR A 262 3.82 -5.88 12.29
N ALA A 263 3.07 -6.29 13.31
CA ALA A 263 1.65 -5.93 13.44
C ALA A 263 1.41 -4.42 13.56
N GLN A 264 2.37 -3.68 14.14
CA GLN A 264 2.29 -2.22 14.29
C GLN A 264 2.23 -1.48 12.95
N GLN A 265 2.93 -1.98 11.92
CA GLN A 265 3.01 -1.33 10.61
C GLN A 265 1.74 -1.47 9.77
N VAL A 266 0.88 -2.44 10.10
CA VAL A 266 -0.37 -2.73 9.38
C VAL A 266 -1.46 -1.68 9.70
N GLY A 267 -1.43 -1.06 10.89
CA GLY A 267 -2.45 -0.08 11.30
C GLY A 267 -3.80 -0.73 11.65
N GLU A 268 -4.89 0.02 11.53
CA GLU A 268 -6.24 -0.41 11.98
C GLU A 268 -7.22 -0.76 10.82
N GLY A 269 -6.77 -0.67 9.56
CA GLY A 269 -7.61 -0.99 8.41
C GLY A 269 -8.06 -2.45 8.39
N THR A 270 -9.23 -2.74 7.84
CA THR A 270 -9.76 -4.12 7.67
C THR A 270 -9.94 -4.51 6.21
N THR A 271 -9.64 -3.59 5.30
CA THR A 271 -9.74 -3.78 3.86
C THR A 271 -8.55 -3.19 3.11
N ALA A 272 -8.20 -3.78 1.96
CA ALA A 272 -7.23 -3.22 1.03
C ALA A 272 -7.62 -3.52 -0.42
N THR A 273 -7.17 -2.67 -1.34
CA THR A 273 -7.41 -2.84 -2.78
C THR A 273 -6.09 -3.03 -3.51
N ILE A 274 -5.90 -4.18 -4.14
CA ILE A 274 -4.62 -4.59 -4.75
C ILE A 274 -4.79 -5.10 -6.19
N THR A 275 -3.68 -5.17 -6.94
CA THR A 275 -3.63 -5.98 -8.16
C THR A 275 -3.48 -7.47 -7.84
N GLY A 276 -3.92 -8.34 -8.73
CA GLY A 276 -3.93 -9.80 -8.52
C GLY A 276 -2.55 -10.43 -8.37
N ASP A 277 -1.50 -9.75 -8.79
CA ASP A 277 -0.10 -10.14 -8.67
C ASP A 277 0.66 -9.31 -7.64
N SER A 278 -0.06 -8.71 -6.69
CA SER A 278 0.48 -7.83 -5.65
C SER A 278 0.68 -8.57 -4.32
N VAL A 279 0.84 -7.80 -3.25
CA VAL A 279 1.12 -8.29 -1.91
C VAL A 279 0.26 -7.57 -0.90
N PHE A 280 -0.20 -8.28 0.12
CA PHE A 280 -0.86 -7.67 1.28
C PHE A 280 -0.45 -8.37 2.57
N THR A 281 -0.62 -7.67 3.68
CA THR A 281 -0.39 -8.19 5.03
C THR A 281 -1.66 -8.14 5.85
N VAL A 282 -1.94 -9.21 6.59
CA VAL A 282 -3.06 -9.32 7.52
C VAL A 282 -2.55 -9.71 8.90
N VAL A 283 -3.19 -9.18 9.95
CA VAL A 283 -2.95 -9.54 11.34
C VAL A 283 -4.26 -10.07 11.90
N PHE A 284 -4.20 -11.22 12.58
CA PHE A 284 -5.31 -11.79 13.32
C PHE A 284 -4.95 -11.86 14.81
N ASN A 285 -5.81 -11.34 15.66
CA ASN A 285 -5.79 -11.65 17.08
C ASN A 285 -6.91 -12.66 17.37
N VAL A 286 -6.49 -13.82 17.86
CA VAL A 286 -7.30 -15.02 18.00
C VAL A 286 -7.40 -15.39 19.45
N SER A 287 -8.58 -15.82 19.90
CA SER A 287 -8.75 -16.46 21.19
C SER A 287 -9.34 -17.87 21.04
N TYR A 288 -8.95 -18.76 21.94
CA TYR A 288 -9.39 -20.16 21.95
C TYR A 288 -10.39 -20.35 23.08
N SER A 289 -11.60 -20.87 22.82
CA SER A 289 -12.58 -21.10 23.89
C SER A 289 -12.27 -22.34 24.75
N LYS A 290 -11.56 -23.32 24.18
CA LYS A 290 -11.04 -24.52 24.87
C LYS A 290 -9.54 -24.71 24.58
N SER A 291 -8.93 -25.71 25.23
CA SER A 291 -7.59 -26.13 24.87
C SER A 291 -7.53 -26.53 23.40
N TYR A 292 -6.58 -25.95 22.64
CA TYR A 292 -6.57 -26.04 21.19
C TYR A 292 -5.16 -26.14 20.63
N ASN A 293 -4.97 -26.96 19.58
CA ASN A 293 -3.69 -27.14 18.89
C ASN A 293 -3.60 -26.17 17.70
N PRO A 294 -2.85 -25.05 17.81
CA PRO A 294 -2.90 -23.99 16.80
C PRO A 294 -2.42 -24.41 15.41
N GLU A 295 -1.52 -25.39 15.33
CA GLU A 295 -1.01 -25.96 14.07
C GLU A 295 -2.12 -26.54 13.18
N ALA A 296 -3.24 -26.97 13.76
CA ALA A 296 -4.38 -27.52 13.04
C ALA A 296 -5.29 -26.44 12.42
N GLN A 297 -5.07 -25.15 12.73
CA GLN A 297 -5.78 -24.08 12.03
C GLN A 297 -5.36 -24.04 10.57
N THR A 298 -6.28 -23.55 9.74
CA THR A 298 -6.07 -23.41 8.32
C THR A 298 -6.19 -21.95 7.90
N LEU A 299 -5.26 -21.50 7.07
CA LEU A 299 -5.24 -20.16 6.49
C LEU A 299 -5.69 -20.25 5.03
N GLY A 300 -6.56 -19.34 4.62
CA GLY A 300 -7.06 -19.31 3.26
C GLY A 300 -7.73 -18.01 2.83
N LEU A 301 -8.20 -18.03 1.58
CA LEU A 301 -9.02 -17.01 0.96
C LEU A 301 -10.39 -17.62 0.64
N ASP A 302 -11.45 -16.87 0.88
CA ASP A 302 -12.83 -17.28 0.63
C ASP A 302 -13.57 -16.24 -0.21
N ARG A 303 -14.43 -16.74 -1.09
CA ARG A 303 -15.39 -15.94 -1.84
C ARG A 303 -16.77 -16.54 -1.67
N ASN A 304 -17.64 -15.83 -0.95
CA ASN A 304 -19.04 -16.22 -0.74
C ASN A 304 -19.20 -17.65 -0.19
N GLY A 305 -18.34 -18.05 0.75
CA GLY A 305 -18.36 -19.38 1.37
C GLY A 305 -17.63 -20.47 0.58
N SER A 306 -16.94 -20.12 -0.51
CA SER A 306 -16.14 -21.04 -1.31
C SER A 306 -14.64 -20.69 -1.25
N PRO A 307 -13.75 -21.66 -0.96
CA PRO A 307 -12.30 -21.45 -1.00
C PRO A 307 -11.80 -20.98 -2.37
N VAL A 308 -10.84 -20.06 -2.39
CA VAL A 308 -10.29 -19.44 -3.62
C VAL A 308 -8.85 -19.90 -3.89
N PRO A 309 -8.60 -20.81 -4.85
CA PRO A 309 -7.30 -21.46 -5.00
C PRO A 309 -6.10 -20.50 -5.03
N LEU A 310 -5.04 -20.86 -4.31
CA LEU A 310 -3.78 -20.11 -4.32
C LEU A 310 -2.92 -20.58 -5.51
N PRO A 311 -2.47 -19.67 -6.40
CA PRO A 311 -1.68 -20.03 -7.56
C PRO A 311 -0.28 -20.55 -7.18
N ALA A 312 0.34 -21.28 -8.11
CA ALA A 312 1.75 -21.68 -7.99
C ALA A 312 2.66 -20.44 -7.86
N ASN A 313 3.78 -20.60 -7.14
CA ASN A 313 4.72 -19.53 -6.78
C ASN A 313 4.17 -18.48 -5.79
N THR A 314 3.01 -18.73 -5.18
CA THR A 314 2.58 -17.96 -4.00
C THR A 314 3.54 -18.23 -2.85
N SER A 315 3.96 -17.17 -2.16
CA SER A 315 4.72 -17.26 -0.93
C SER A 315 3.91 -16.65 0.21
N ILE A 316 3.80 -17.35 1.33
CA ILE A 316 3.16 -16.82 2.54
C ILE A 316 4.17 -16.83 3.67
N ILE A 317 4.31 -15.70 4.35
CA ILE A 317 5.12 -15.56 5.56
C ILE A 317 4.17 -15.47 6.74
N MET A 318 4.43 -16.21 7.80
CA MET A 318 3.73 -16.14 9.07
C MET A 318 4.67 -15.63 10.16
N LEU A 319 4.22 -14.68 10.97
CA LEU A 319 4.88 -14.27 12.21
C LEU A 319 3.95 -14.59 13.39
N VAL A 320 4.47 -15.31 14.36
CA VAL A 320 3.79 -15.66 15.60
C VAL A 320 4.84 -15.83 16.70
N ASP A 321 4.55 -15.34 17.92
CA ASP A 321 5.47 -15.39 19.07
C ASP A 321 6.89 -14.85 18.79
N GLY A 322 7.03 -13.87 17.89
CA GLY A 322 8.31 -13.29 17.50
C GLY A 322 9.16 -14.16 16.56
N VAL A 323 8.63 -15.27 16.05
CA VAL A 323 9.31 -16.20 15.13
C VAL A 323 8.65 -16.17 13.76
N TYR A 324 9.48 -16.08 12.71
CA TYR A 324 9.00 -16.13 11.33
C TYR A 324 9.01 -17.55 10.77
N TYR A 325 7.94 -17.87 10.07
CA TYR A 325 7.75 -19.10 9.30
C TYR A 325 7.33 -18.75 7.87
N TYR A 326 7.48 -19.69 6.95
CA TYR A 326 7.10 -19.50 5.55
C TYR A 326 6.50 -20.76 4.92
N LYS A 327 5.70 -20.55 3.88
CA LYS A 327 5.19 -21.58 2.98
C LYS A 327 5.29 -21.07 1.54
N ASN A 328 6.03 -21.80 0.70
CA ASN A 328 6.11 -21.53 -0.74
C ASN A 328 5.36 -22.62 -1.50
N LEU A 329 4.47 -22.24 -2.40
CA LEU A 329 3.68 -23.18 -3.19
C LEU A 329 4.36 -23.51 -4.52
N GLY A 330 4.70 -24.78 -4.74
CA GLY A 330 5.24 -25.25 -6.02
C GLY A 330 4.19 -25.51 -7.11
N PHE A 331 2.93 -25.63 -6.70
CA PHE A 331 1.77 -25.88 -7.57
C PHE A 331 0.53 -25.19 -6.98
N GLN A 332 -0.53 -25.05 -7.78
CA GLN A 332 -1.79 -24.47 -7.32
C GLN A 332 -2.45 -25.37 -6.27
N MET A 333 -2.94 -24.78 -5.17
CA MET A 333 -3.61 -25.52 -4.09
C MET A 333 -5.03 -24.99 -3.85
N GLU A 334 -5.95 -25.84 -3.38
CA GLU A 334 -7.35 -25.51 -3.08
C GLU A 334 -7.56 -24.66 -1.80
N THR A 335 -6.59 -23.80 -1.46
CA THR A 335 -6.70 -22.65 -0.51
C THR A 335 -6.69 -22.92 0.98
N ILE A 336 -6.58 -24.16 1.44
CA ILE A 336 -6.60 -24.46 2.87
C ILE A 336 -5.20 -24.91 3.29
N LEU A 337 -4.42 -23.98 3.85
CA LEU A 337 -3.06 -24.26 4.33
C LEU A 337 -3.08 -24.45 5.84
N ALA A 338 -2.82 -25.67 6.32
CA ALA A 338 -2.65 -25.89 7.75
C ALA A 338 -1.42 -25.13 8.27
N LEU A 339 -1.55 -24.47 9.43
CA LEU A 339 -0.44 -23.70 10.01
C LEU A 339 0.77 -24.59 10.30
N GLY A 340 0.56 -25.87 10.64
CA GLY A 340 1.62 -26.86 10.82
C GLY A 340 2.48 -27.10 9.57
N GLU A 341 2.04 -26.71 8.39
CA GLU A 341 2.82 -26.85 7.16
C GLU A 341 3.87 -25.74 6.97
N PHE A 342 3.83 -24.67 7.77
CA PHE A 342 4.77 -23.57 7.68
C PHE A 342 6.10 -23.97 8.30
N ILE A 343 7.19 -23.66 7.59
CA ILE A 343 8.56 -24.00 7.98
C ILE A 343 9.21 -22.75 8.59
N LYS A 344 9.90 -22.89 9.71
CA LYS A 344 10.60 -21.80 10.38
C LYS A 344 11.68 -21.22 9.47
N MET A 345 11.78 -19.89 9.37
CA MET A 345 12.83 -19.25 8.58
C MET A 345 14.21 -19.60 9.13
N GLY A 346 15.12 -19.95 8.23
CA GLY A 346 16.46 -20.46 8.57
C GLY A 346 16.50 -21.98 8.79
N SER A 347 15.36 -22.68 8.68
CA SER A 347 15.27 -24.14 8.70
C SER A 347 14.69 -24.69 7.41
N LEU A 348 14.94 -25.96 7.14
CA LEU A 348 14.34 -26.72 6.04
C LEU A 348 13.33 -27.78 6.53
N THR A 349 13.30 -28.06 7.84
CA THR A 349 12.57 -29.19 8.42
C THR A 349 11.81 -28.85 9.70
N GLU A 350 12.05 -27.69 10.31
CA GLU A 350 11.38 -27.31 11.56
C GLU A 350 10.03 -26.65 11.22
N HIS A 351 8.95 -27.38 11.48
CA HIS A 351 7.58 -26.93 11.25
C HIS A 351 7.02 -26.13 12.43
N TYR A 352 5.99 -25.32 12.18
CA TYR A 352 5.22 -24.68 13.25
C TYR A 352 4.44 -25.71 14.05
N ALA A 353 4.99 -26.10 15.21
CA ALA A 353 4.38 -27.07 16.13
C ALA A 353 4.41 -26.51 17.56
N PRO A 354 3.58 -25.50 17.88
CA PRO A 354 3.52 -24.92 19.21
C PRO A 354 2.88 -25.89 20.21
N GLU A 355 3.12 -25.69 21.50
CA GLU A 355 2.36 -26.36 22.54
C GLU A 355 0.85 -26.04 22.43
N GLN A 356 0.03 -26.98 22.89
CA GLN A 356 -1.41 -26.79 22.98
C GLN A 356 -1.72 -25.54 23.81
N GLN A 357 -2.53 -24.65 23.24
CA GLN A 357 -2.92 -23.43 23.93
C GLN A 357 -4.03 -23.75 24.91
N PRO A 358 -3.98 -23.25 26.16
CA PRO A 358 -5.06 -23.46 27.11
C PRO A 358 -6.31 -22.68 26.70
N ALA A 359 -7.46 -23.08 27.24
CA ALA A 359 -8.69 -22.31 27.11
C ALA A 359 -8.46 -20.84 27.48
N GLN A 360 -9.08 -19.95 26.72
CA GLN A 360 -9.01 -18.48 26.81
C GLN A 360 -7.68 -17.85 26.43
N ALA A 361 -6.67 -18.64 26.02
CA ALA A 361 -5.43 -18.09 25.50
C ALA A 361 -5.67 -17.19 24.28
N VAL A 362 -4.82 -16.18 24.13
CA VAL A 362 -4.85 -15.24 23.01
C VAL A 362 -3.54 -15.36 22.23
N LYS A 363 -3.64 -15.39 20.90
CA LYS A 363 -2.50 -15.40 19.98
C LYS A 363 -2.65 -14.29 18.93
N GLU A 364 -1.54 -13.63 18.63
CA GLU A 364 -1.43 -12.73 17.49
C GLU A 364 -0.68 -13.45 16.37
N TYR A 365 -1.29 -13.49 15.19
CA TYR A 365 -0.70 -13.98 13.96
C TYR A 365 -0.61 -12.83 12.98
N LEU A 366 0.51 -12.72 12.28
CA LEU A 366 0.64 -11.88 11.11
C LEU A 366 0.95 -12.76 9.90
N PHE A 367 0.27 -12.52 8.79
CA PHE A 367 0.50 -13.21 7.53
C PHE A 367 0.76 -12.21 6.41
N ILE A 368 1.81 -12.45 5.63
CA ILE A 368 2.10 -11.72 4.40
C ILE A 368 1.80 -12.65 3.23
N PHE A 369 0.82 -12.28 2.40
CA PHE A 369 0.47 -13.01 1.19
C PHE A 369 1.16 -12.37 -0.02
N ASP A 370 2.15 -13.05 -0.59
CA ASP A 370 2.94 -12.56 -1.73
C ASP A 370 2.62 -13.33 -3.02
N PHE A 371 1.96 -12.65 -3.94
CA PHE A 371 1.64 -13.16 -5.28
C PHE A 371 2.54 -12.59 -6.39
N SER A 372 3.58 -11.82 -6.03
CA SER A 372 4.40 -11.07 -7.00
C SER A 372 5.19 -11.92 -8.00
N LYS A 373 5.37 -13.21 -7.69
CA LYS A 373 6.03 -14.21 -8.55
C LYS A 373 5.05 -15.16 -9.25
N THR A 374 3.75 -14.96 -9.06
CA THR A 374 2.73 -15.79 -9.70
C THR A 374 2.55 -15.36 -11.16
N THR A 375 2.26 -16.31 -12.04
CA THR A 375 2.02 -16.01 -13.46
C THR A 375 0.62 -15.43 -13.68
N SER A 376 -0.37 -15.96 -12.98
CA SER A 376 -1.79 -15.66 -13.21
C SER A 376 -2.37 -14.65 -12.22
N GLY A 377 -1.69 -14.40 -11.10
CA GLY A 377 -2.27 -13.69 -9.95
C GLY A 377 -3.42 -14.44 -9.29
N ILE A 378 -4.03 -13.78 -8.29
CA ILE A 378 -5.29 -14.19 -7.68
C ILE A 378 -6.49 -13.60 -8.43
N PRO A 379 -7.66 -14.28 -8.43
CA PRO A 379 -8.81 -13.86 -9.21
C PRO A 379 -9.43 -12.55 -8.72
N THR A 380 -9.95 -11.74 -9.65
CA THR A 380 -10.58 -10.45 -9.38
C THR A 380 -11.85 -10.56 -8.54
N GLY A 381 -12.12 -9.54 -7.72
CA GLY A 381 -13.27 -9.45 -6.82
C GLY A 381 -12.87 -9.33 -5.35
N THR A 382 -13.86 -9.26 -4.47
CA THR A 382 -13.65 -9.22 -3.01
C THR A 382 -13.41 -10.64 -2.47
N LEU A 383 -12.33 -10.81 -1.73
CA LEU A 383 -11.95 -12.05 -1.07
C LEU A 383 -11.88 -11.82 0.44
N LYS A 384 -12.51 -12.67 1.24
CA LYS A 384 -12.31 -12.72 2.69
C LYS A 384 -11.00 -13.46 2.98
N VAL A 385 -10.20 -12.96 3.92
CA VAL A 385 -9.02 -13.67 4.42
C VAL A 385 -9.41 -14.33 5.72
N GLU A 386 -9.16 -15.63 5.83
CA GLU A 386 -9.70 -16.43 6.92
C GLU A 386 -8.62 -17.29 7.57
N LEU A 387 -8.71 -17.36 8.89
CA LEU A 387 -7.90 -18.23 9.72
C LEU A 387 -8.85 -19.15 10.49
N ARG A 388 -9.14 -20.33 9.94
CA ARG A 388 -10.17 -21.24 10.43
C ARG A 388 -9.62 -22.32 11.36
N PRO A 389 -10.37 -22.87 12.33
CA PRO A 389 -10.02 -24.13 12.94
C PRO A 389 -10.20 -25.28 11.94
N ALA A 390 -9.62 -26.44 12.24
CA ALA A 390 -9.80 -27.66 11.43
C ALA A 390 -11.28 -28.05 11.23
N ALA A 391 -12.17 -27.66 12.16
CA ALA A 391 -13.61 -27.89 12.10
C ALA A 391 -14.35 -26.97 11.09
N GLY A 392 -13.69 -25.95 10.53
CA GLY A 392 -14.14 -25.22 9.34
C GLY A 392 -14.88 -23.91 9.53
N THR A 393 -15.33 -23.56 10.74
CA THR A 393 -15.99 -22.27 11.00
C THR A 393 -15.24 -21.44 12.04
N THR A 394 -15.19 -20.13 11.85
CA THR A 394 -14.70 -19.16 12.83
C THR A 394 -15.78 -18.15 13.15
N THR A 395 -15.71 -17.58 14.33
CA THR A 395 -16.51 -16.40 14.69
C THR A 395 -15.66 -15.14 14.60
N GLY A 396 -16.29 -14.01 14.27
CA GLY A 396 -15.67 -12.68 14.27
C GLY A 396 -15.36 -12.11 12.88
N LEU A 397 -14.67 -10.96 12.88
CA LEU A 397 -14.45 -10.16 11.67
C LEU A 397 -13.46 -10.85 10.71
N ALA A 398 -13.91 -11.09 9.48
CA ALA A 398 -13.06 -11.52 8.37
C ALA A 398 -12.63 -10.29 7.54
N PRO A 399 -11.35 -9.88 7.60
CA PRO A 399 -10.86 -8.77 6.78
C PRO A 399 -10.94 -9.16 5.30
N SER A 400 -11.10 -8.18 4.42
CA SER A 400 -11.30 -8.44 3.00
C SER A 400 -10.30 -7.73 2.11
N VAL A 401 -9.83 -8.41 1.07
CA VAL A 401 -8.99 -7.85 0.04
C VAL A 401 -9.79 -7.75 -1.26
N VAL A 402 -9.78 -6.57 -1.88
CA VAL A 402 -10.42 -6.31 -3.16
C VAL A 402 -9.36 -6.43 -4.25
N VAL A 403 -9.50 -7.42 -5.12
CA VAL A 403 -8.60 -7.65 -6.25
C VAL A 403 -9.19 -6.98 -7.50
N ALA A 404 -8.61 -5.88 -7.94
CA ALA A 404 -9.16 -5.08 -9.03
C ALA A 404 -8.86 -5.65 -10.43
N GLY A 405 -7.78 -6.41 -10.58
CA GLY A 405 -7.23 -6.87 -11.86
C GLY A 405 -5.71 -6.94 -11.81
N THR A 406 -5.06 -7.09 -12.96
CA THR A 406 -3.59 -7.04 -13.09
C THR A 406 -3.19 -5.94 -14.06
N ASN A 407 -2.07 -5.29 -13.76
CA ASN A 407 -1.50 -4.28 -14.65
C ASN A 407 -0.74 -4.96 -15.78
N THR A 408 -0.85 -4.40 -16.98
CA THR A 408 -0.07 -4.82 -18.14
C THR A 408 0.87 -3.70 -18.58
N TYR A 409 2.07 -4.09 -18.98
CA TYR A 409 3.16 -3.18 -19.30
C TYR A 409 3.65 -3.47 -20.72
N ALA A 410 3.89 -2.42 -21.50
CA ALA A 410 4.37 -2.54 -22.87
C ALA A 410 5.52 -1.57 -23.13
N LEU A 411 6.47 -1.99 -23.98
CA LEU A 411 7.61 -1.18 -24.38
C LEU A 411 7.78 -1.24 -25.90
N ALA A 412 7.51 -0.13 -26.57
CA ALA A 412 7.77 0.06 -27.99
C ALA A 412 9.13 0.77 -28.17
N VAL A 413 9.99 0.22 -29.02
CA VAL A 413 11.33 0.77 -29.31
C VAL A 413 11.40 1.10 -30.80
N SER A 414 11.72 2.35 -31.13
CA SER A 414 11.79 2.83 -32.52
C SER A 414 12.81 3.96 -32.69
N GLY A 415 13.14 4.33 -33.92
CA GLY A 415 14.02 5.46 -34.23
C GLY A 415 15.38 5.03 -34.79
N THR A 416 16.37 5.92 -34.64
CA THR A 416 17.74 5.72 -35.13
C THR A 416 18.75 5.83 -33.99
N ALA A 417 20.02 5.48 -34.23
CA ALA A 417 21.09 5.57 -33.22
C ALA A 417 21.19 6.96 -32.56
N SER A 418 20.98 8.02 -33.33
CA SER A 418 21.06 9.41 -32.87
C SER A 418 19.79 9.90 -32.14
N SER A 419 18.67 9.19 -32.26
CA SER A 419 17.40 9.56 -31.64
C SER A 419 16.47 8.35 -31.52
N LEU A 420 16.68 7.54 -30.47
CA LEU A 420 15.83 6.40 -30.15
C LEU A 420 14.61 6.87 -29.33
N ASN A 421 13.43 6.43 -29.72
CA ASN A 421 12.17 6.69 -29.03
C ASN A 421 11.68 5.40 -28.33
N LEU A 422 11.46 5.51 -27.03
CA LEU A 422 11.01 4.45 -26.15
C LEU A 422 9.62 4.80 -25.61
N GLY A 423 8.58 4.18 -26.17
CA GLY A 423 7.20 4.30 -25.67
C GLY A 423 6.94 3.27 -24.58
N PHE A 424 6.99 3.68 -23.32
CA PHE A 424 6.78 2.81 -22.17
C PHE A 424 5.39 3.07 -21.57
N SER A 425 4.48 2.11 -21.67
CA SER A 425 3.09 2.29 -21.25
C SER A 425 2.65 1.27 -20.20
N ARG A 426 1.65 1.67 -19.42
CA ARG A 426 0.91 0.84 -18.47
C ARG A 426 -0.56 0.94 -18.78
N THR A 427 -1.20 -0.21 -18.96
CA THR A 427 -2.66 -0.34 -18.96
C THR A 427 -3.03 -1.06 -17.68
N GLY A 428 -3.66 -0.35 -16.75
CA GLY A 428 -3.79 -0.83 -15.38
C GLY A 428 -5.10 -0.48 -14.71
N VAL A 429 -5.31 -1.14 -13.58
CA VAL A 429 -6.43 -0.92 -12.67
C VAL A 429 -6.00 0.02 -11.54
N ALA A 430 -6.94 0.81 -11.02
CA ALA A 430 -6.68 1.73 -9.91
C ALA A 430 -6.61 0.97 -8.57
N ALA A 431 -5.49 0.28 -8.34
CA ALA A 431 -5.23 -0.52 -7.15
C ALA A 431 -3.75 -0.53 -6.80
N TYR A 432 -3.41 -0.95 -5.58
CA TYR A 432 -2.02 -1.08 -5.16
C TYR A 432 -1.29 -2.18 -5.92
N ASP A 433 -0.23 -1.78 -6.63
CA ASP A 433 0.65 -2.66 -7.38
C ASP A 433 2.04 -2.66 -6.75
N TYR A 434 2.35 -3.73 -6.01
CA TYR A 434 3.63 -3.91 -5.34
C TYR A 434 4.84 -3.75 -6.28
N LYS A 435 4.67 -4.04 -7.58
CA LYS A 435 5.77 -3.92 -8.55
C LYS A 435 6.11 -2.48 -8.86
N THR A 436 5.17 -1.54 -8.75
CA THR A 436 5.38 -0.15 -9.20
C THR A 436 5.16 0.92 -8.14
N ASP A 437 4.50 0.59 -7.04
CA ASP A 437 4.25 1.54 -5.95
C ASP A 437 5.54 1.99 -5.28
N GLY A 438 5.75 3.32 -5.22
CA GLY A 438 6.96 3.92 -4.66
C GLY A 438 8.26 3.61 -5.41
N GLN A 439 8.21 3.00 -6.60
CA GLN A 439 9.40 2.58 -7.35
C GLN A 439 9.90 3.64 -8.34
N SER A 440 11.20 3.61 -8.61
CA SER A 440 11.82 4.25 -9.77
C SER A 440 11.83 3.31 -10.98
N TYR A 441 12.10 3.83 -12.17
CA TYR A 441 12.15 3.02 -13.39
C TYR A 441 13.45 3.21 -14.15
N ALA A 442 13.95 2.11 -14.75
CA ALA A 442 15.15 2.11 -15.57
C ALA A 442 14.97 1.28 -16.85
N PHE A 443 15.58 1.75 -17.93
CA PHE A 443 15.80 0.96 -19.13
C PHE A 443 17.17 0.30 -19.09
N GLU A 444 17.23 -1.02 -19.22
CA GLU A 444 18.44 -1.77 -19.55
C GLU A 444 18.58 -1.83 -21.07
N LEU A 445 19.75 -1.45 -21.58
CA LEU A 445 20.08 -1.48 -22.99
C LEU A 445 21.15 -2.54 -23.24
N VAL A 446 20.84 -3.53 -24.06
CA VAL A 446 21.76 -4.61 -24.45
C VAL A 446 21.91 -4.60 -25.96
N LEU A 447 23.15 -4.58 -26.43
CA LEU A 447 23.48 -4.67 -27.84
C LEU A 447 23.83 -6.13 -28.20
N LEU A 448 23.26 -6.64 -29.29
CA LEU A 448 23.55 -7.98 -29.79
C LEU A 448 23.90 -7.98 -31.27
N GLN A 449 24.77 -8.90 -31.67
CA GLN A 449 25.09 -9.19 -33.07
C GLN A 449 25.02 -10.70 -33.28
N GLY A 450 24.17 -11.15 -34.21
CA GLY A 450 23.94 -12.59 -34.41
C GLY A 450 23.43 -13.32 -33.17
N GLY A 451 22.75 -12.62 -32.25
CA GLY A 451 22.25 -13.18 -30.98
C GLY A 451 23.27 -13.25 -29.84
N VAL A 452 24.51 -12.80 -30.07
CA VAL A 452 25.57 -12.74 -29.05
C VAL A 452 25.67 -11.32 -28.49
N ASN A 453 25.82 -11.18 -27.17
CA ASN A 453 26.00 -9.88 -26.52
C ASN A 453 27.30 -9.21 -27.00
N VAL A 454 27.17 -7.96 -27.42
CA VAL A 454 28.28 -7.08 -27.78
C VAL A 454 28.40 -6.01 -26.70
N PRO A 455 29.52 -5.94 -25.96
CA PRO A 455 29.70 -4.91 -24.94
C PRO A 455 29.66 -3.50 -25.54
N TRP A 456 29.00 -2.59 -24.84
CA TRP A 456 29.12 -1.16 -25.08
C TRP A 456 30.56 -0.72 -24.84
N PRO A 457 31.24 -0.08 -25.78
CA PRO A 457 32.64 0.31 -25.60
C PRO A 457 32.82 1.50 -24.66
N ALA A 458 33.98 1.58 -24.02
CA ALA A 458 34.39 2.75 -23.24
C ALA A 458 34.37 4.00 -24.12
N GLY A 459 33.87 5.11 -23.58
CA GLY A 459 33.66 6.37 -24.31
C GLY A 459 32.27 6.51 -24.96
N THR A 460 31.43 5.47 -24.96
CA THR A 460 30.03 5.57 -25.37
C THR A 460 29.31 6.59 -24.50
N LYS A 461 28.50 7.47 -25.10
CA LYS A 461 27.63 8.38 -24.37
C LYS A 461 26.18 7.98 -24.52
N ILE A 462 25.50 7.83 -23.38
CA ILE A 462 24.05 7.61 -23.30
C ILE A 462 23.43 8.86 -22.67
N ASN A 463 22.59 9.58 -23.42
CA ASN A 463 22.08 10.90 -23.02
C ASN A 463 23.18 11.87 -22.55
N GLY A 464 24.35 11.82 -23.20
CA GLY A 464 25.51 12.64 -22.87
C GLY A 464 26.41 12.08 -21.76
N SER A 465 25.94 11.13 -20.96
CA SER A 465 26.73 10.47 -19.90
C SER A 465 27.73 9.47 -20.47
N VAL A 466 29.02 9.68 -20.22
CA VAL A 466 30.12 8.88 -20.78
C VAL A 466 30.33 7.59 -19.96
N LEU A 467 30.42 6.45 -20.65
CA LEU A 467 30.86 5.18 -20.06
C LEU A 467 32.39 5.17 -19.87
N ALA A 468 32.84 4.98 -18.63
CA ALA A 468 34.27 4.92 -18.31
C ALA A 468 34.94 3.60 -18.71
N SER A 469 34.17 2.51 -18.84
CA SER A 469 34.65 1.18 -19.20
C SER A 469 33.67 0.48 -20.13
N ALA A 470 34.12 -0.59 -20.79
CA ALA A 470 33.23 -1.41 -21.59
C ALA A 470 32.25 -2.18 -20.68
N LEU A 471 30.97 -2.21 -21.04
CA LEU A 471 29.92 -2.85 -20.24
C LEU A 471 28.99 -3.71 -21.12
N PRO A 472 28.55 -4.89 -20.66
CA PRO A 472 27.61 -5.74 -21.42
C PRO A 472 26.20 -5.15 -21.53
N TYR A 473 25.87 -4.19 -20.67
CA TYR A 473 24.59 -3.48 -20.65
C TYR A 473 24.78 -2.07 -20.07
N VAL A 474 23.85 -1.18 -20.35
CA VAL A 474 23.82 0.17 -19.79
C VAL A 474 22.42 0.49 -19.28
N PHE A 475 22.33 1.25 -18.20
CA PHE A 475 21.06 1.72 -17.66
C PHE A 475 20.81 3.19 -17.98
N ALA A 476 19.56 3.52 -18.26
CA ALA A 476 19.06 4.88 -18.36
C ALA A 476 17.80 5.03 -17.52
N ALA A 477 17.59 6.19 -16.90
CA ALA A 477 16.35 6.48 -16.19
C ALA A 477 15.15 6.40 -17.15
N ALA A 478 14.03 5.88 -16.65
CA ALA A 478 12.81 5.68 -17.41
C ALA A 478 11.63 6.37 -16.74
N SER A 479 10.62 6.71 -17.55
CA SER A 479 9.32 7.20 -17.10
C SER A 479 8.21 6.61 -17.96
N PHE A 480 6.99 6.50 -17.44
CA PHE A 480 5.84 6.14 -18.28
C PHE A 480 5.57 7.24 -19.30
N GLY A 481 5.26 6.84 -20.52
CA GLY A 481 5.08 7.71 -21.68
C GLY A 481 6.23 7.59 -22.68
N ASN A 482 6.45 8.66 -23.42
CA ASN A 482 7.50 8.72 -24.44
C ASN A 482 8.82 9.17 -23.81
N ASN A 483 9.86 8.37 -24.00
CA ASN A 483 11.21 8.69 -23.58
C ASN A 483 12.10 8.79 -24.83
N SER A 484 13.02 9.75 -24.83
CA SER A 484 14.03 9.89 -25.88
C SER A 484 15.39 9.51 -25.33
N LEU A 485 16.14 8.73 -26.11
CA LEU A 485 17.47 8.27 -25.78
C LEU A 485 18.42 8.58 -26.95
N SER A 486 19.54 9.23 -26.67
CA SER A 486 20.61 9.45 -27.64
C SER A 486 21.80 8.53 -27.35
N ILE A 487 22.30 7.84 -28.37
CA ILE A 487 23.53 7.05 -28.31
C ILE A 487 24.58 7.76 -29.17
N ASP A 488 25.69 8.16 -28.55
CA ASP A 488 26.84 8.77 -29.24
C ASP A 488 28.10 7.92 -29.04
N LEU A 489 28.62 7.40 -30.15
CA LEU A 489 29.83 6.56 -30.19
C LEU A 489 31.08 7.32 -30.64
N SER A 490 30.98 8.64 -30.89
CA SER A 490 32.08 9.44 -31.44
C SER A 490 33.30 9.55 -30.52
N GLY A 491 33.09 9.36 -29.21
CA GLY A 491 34.16 9.36 -28.21
C GLY A 491 34.76 7.99 -27.90
N CYS A 492 34.34 6.93 -28.59
CA CYS A 492 34.78 5.56 -28.31
C CYS A 492 36.21 5.32 -28.80
N ILE A 493 37.05 4.74 -27.94
CA ILE A 493 38.43 4.37 -28.29
C ILE A 493 38.46 3.20 -29.28
N ASN A 494 37.48 2.28 -29.19
CA ASN A 494 37.29 1.15 -30.09
C ASN A 494 35.78 0.96 -30.35
N PRO A 495 35.18 1.69 -31.31
CA PRO A 495 33.75 1.55 -31.61
C PRO A 495 33.44 0.16 -32.19
N PRO A 496 32.18 -0.32 -32.09
CA PRO A 496 31.79 -1.57 -32.71
C PRO A 496 31.93 -1.45 -34.24
N GLY A 497 32.15 -2.59 -34.91
CA GLY A 497 32.24 -2.63 -36.37
C GLY A 497 30.96 -2.11 -37.04
N GLN A 498 31.07 -1.70 -38.30
CA GLN A 498 29.91 -1.32 -39.10
C GLN A 498 28.92 -2.48 -39.19
N GLY A 499 27.63 -2.19 -39.05
CA GLY A 499 26.58 -3.19 -39.25
C GLY A 499 25.29 -2.90 -38.52
N ASN A 500 24.35 -3.83 -38.65
CA ASN A 500 23.10 -3.84 -37.91
C ASN A 500 23.25 -4.67 -36.65
N TYR A 501 22.85 -4.09 -35.52
CA TYR A 501 22.84 -4.71 -34.21
C TYR A 501 21.39 -4.77 -33.69
N ASP A 502 21.04 -5.86 -32.99
CA ASP A 502 19.77 -5.96 -32.25
C ASP A 502 19.94 -5.21 -30.93
N LEU A 503 19.20 -4.11 -30.77
CA LEU A 503 19.13 -3.35 -29.53
C LEU A 503 17.93 -3.86 -28.74
N ARG A 504 18.21 -4.65 -27.71
CA ARG A 504 17.18 -5.08 -26.75
C ARG A 504 17.09 -4.05 -25.63
N VAL A 505 15.86 -3.69 -25.31
CA VAL A 505 15.55 -2.77 -24.22
C VAL A 505 14.61 -3.47 -23.25
N ARG A 506 14.94 -3.41 -21.97
CA ARG A 506 14.08 -3.93 -20.89
C ARG A 506 13.75 -2.82 -19.92
N ALA A 507 12.48 -2.69 -19.55
CA ALA A 507 12.02 -1.72 -18.56
C ALA A 507 11.87 -2.42 -17.20
N TYR A 508 12.52 -1.86 -16.18
CA TYR A 508 12.48 -2.35 -14.81
C TYR A 508 11.80 -1.34 -13.89
N ALA A 509 11.04 -1.83 -12.91
CA ALA A 509 10.75 -1.11 -11.68
C ALA A 509 11.83 -1.45 -10.64
N CYS A 510 12.35 -0.47 -9.94
CA CYS A 510 13.50 -0.64 -9.04
C CYS A 510 13.59 0.47 -8.01
N ASN A 511 14.33 0.23 -6.92
CA ASN A 511 14.54 1.23 -5.88
C ASN A 511 15.45 2.38 -6.37
N ASP A 512 16.41 2.07 -7.24
CA ASP A 512 17.37 3.02 -7.81
C ASP A 512 17.57 2.77 -9.30
N ALA A 513 17.26 3.76 -10.13
CA ALA A 513 17.39 3.68 -11.58
C ALA A 513 18.85 3.59 -12.06
N ALA A 514 19.82 4.04 -11.26
CA ALA A 514 21.24 3.92 -11.58
C ALA A 514 21.80 2.51 -11.34
N SER A 515 21.15 1.75 -10.45
CA SER A 515 21.53 0.38 -10.09
C SER A 515 20.27 -0.45 -9.88
N PRO A 516 19.55 -0.81 -10.96
CA PRO A 516 18.25 -1.52 -10.87
C PRO A 516 18.39 -2.99 -10.45
N ARG A 517 19.47 -3.34 -9.73
CA ARG A 517 19.66 -4.66 -9.12
C ARG A 517 18.44 -4.98 -8.28
N GLU A 518 17.95 -6.21 -8.40
CA GLU A 518 16.74 -6.70 -7.72
C GLU A 518 15.41 -6.06 -8.18
N GLY A 519 15.40 -5.31 -9.28
CA GLY A 519 14.19 -4.74 -9.87
C GLY A 519 13.27 -5.75 -10.57
N TYR A 520 11.99 -5.40 -10.70
CA TYR A 520 10.98 -6.17 -11.42
C TYR A 520 11.00 -5.83 -12.91
N LEU A 521 11.21 -6.84 -13.76
CA LEU A 521 11.06 -6.69 -15.20
C LEU A 521 9.58 -6.45 -15.52
N LEU A 522 9.26 -5.28 -16.07
CA LEU A 522 7.90 -4.88 -16.43
C LEU A 522 7.61 -5.18 -17.89
N ALA A 523 8.49 -4.77 -18.80
CA ALA A 523 8.30 -4.93 -20.23
C ALA A 523 9.64 -5.10 -20.95
N SER A 524 9.60 -5.70 -22.15
CA SER A 524 10.75 -5.83 -23.04
C SER A 524 10.37 -5.38 -24.44
N GLY A 525 11.32 -4.81 -25.17
CA GLY A 525 11.19 -4.43 -26.56
C GLY A 525 12.52 -4.56 -27.28
N SER A 526 12.50 -4.45 -28.60
CA SER A 526 13.73 -4.45 -29.40
C SER A 526 13.61 -3.56 -30.63
N SER A 527 14.75 -3.16 -31.16
CA SER A 527 14.86 -2.46 -32.43
C SER A 527 16.22 -2.73 -33.07
N THR A 528 16.41 -2.29 -34.31
CA THR A 528 17.69 -2.43 -35.00
C THR A 528 18.50 -1.14 -34.87
N LEU A 529 19.69 -1.24 -34.30
CA LEU A 529 20.68 -0.17 -34.28
C LEU A 529 21.66 -0.35 -35.45
N THR A 530 21.60 0.54 -36.43
CA THR A 530 22.57 0.57 -37.52
C THR A 530 23.76 1.46 -37.16
N ILE A 531 24.93 0.85 -37.01
CA ILE A 531 26.20 1.56 -36.82
C ILE A 531 26.84 1.75 -38.19
N THR A 532 27.11 3.01 -38.54
CA THR A 532 27.80 3.42 -39.77
C THR A 532 29.23 3.82 -39.45
N GLU A 533 30.14 3.73 -40.41
CA GLU A 533 31.51 4.18 -40.19
C GLU A 533 31.54 5.68 -39.84
N PRO A 534 32.39 6.09 -38.87
CA PRO A 534 32.63 7.51 -38.65
C PRO A 534 33.22 8.11 -39.93
N VAL A 535 32.52 9.09 -40.49
CA VAL A 535 32.97 9.80 -41.68
C VAL A 535 34.29 10.50 -41.34
N GLN A 536 35.39 10.06 -41.95
CA GLN A 536 36.69 10.70 -41.78
C GLN A 536 36.75 11.98 -42.63
N TYR A 537 37.24 13.05 -42.03
CA TYR A 537 37.45 14.33 -42.72
C TYR A 537 38.93 14.65 -42.76
N ALA A 538 39.45 14.93 -43.95
CA ALA A 538 40.79 15.47 -44.14
C ALA A 538 40.78 16.41 -45.34
N ILE A 539 41.66 17.40 -45.33
CA ILE A 539 41.90 18.27 -46.49
C ILE A 539 43.39 18.46 -46.65
N ARG A 540 43.88 18.31 -47.88
CA ARG A 540 45.25 18.61 -48.28
C ARG A 540 45.22 19.55 -49.46
N ILE A 541 46.02 20.60 -49.37
CA ILE A 541 46.13 21.59 -50.44
C ILE A 541 47.59 21.78 -50.85
N SER A 542 47.80 22.09 -52.13
CA SER A 542 49.11 22.43 -52.66
C SER A 542 48.98 23.39 -53.84
N ALA A 543 49.83 24.40 -53.90
CA ALA A 543 49.96 25.30 -55.03
C ALA A 543 51.21 24.92 -55.85
N PRO A 544 51.11 24.69 -57.18
CA PRO A 544 52.27 24.46 -58.03
C PRO A 544 53.14 25.72 -58.17
N ALA A 545 52.54 26.91 -58.14
CA ALA A 545 53.24 28.18 -58.08
C ALA A 545 53.02 28.84 -56.71
N ARG A 546 54.11 29.20 -56.04
CA ARG A 546 54.09 29.82 -54.69
C ARG A 546 54.68 31.22 -54.65
N VAL A 547 55.22 31.72 -55.76
CA VAL A 547 55.83 33.04 -55.87
C VAL A 547 55.22 33.76 -57.06
N PHE A 548 54.72 34.97 -56.84
CA PHE A 548 54.02 35.78 -57.83
C PHE A 548 54.60 37.20 -57.86
N ASP A 549 54.65 37.82 -59.02
CA ASP A 549 55.01 39.24 -59.15
C ASP A 549 53.85 40.13 -58.65
N LYS A 550 54.19 41.28 -58.06
CA LYS A 550 53.23 42.31 -57.69
C LYS A 550 52.44 42.76 -58.92
N SER A 551 51.11 42.87 -58.78
CA SER A 551 50.21 43.18 -59.90
C SER A 551 49.13 44.19 -59.50
N THR A 552 48.79 45.07 -60.44
CA THR A 552 47.62 45.96 -60.32
C THR A 552 46.30 45.25 -60.64
N ALA A 553 46.35 44.00 -61.13
CA ALA A 553 45.21 43.12 -61.32
C ALA A 553 45.19 42.02 -60.24
N ALA A 554 44.05 41.34 -60.09
CA ALA A 554 43.96 40.18 -59.20
C ALA A 554 44.92 39.07 -59.65
N ILE A 555 45.60 38.44 -58.69
CA ILE A 555 46.57 37.37 -58.95
C ILE A 555 45.84 36.02 -58.79
N PRO A 556 45.64 35.26 -59.88
CA PRO A 556 45.04 33.93 -59.80
C PRO A 556 46.04 32.91 -59.26
N VAL A 557 45.62 32.15 -58.27
CA VAL A 557 46.40 31.09 -57.62
C VAL A 557 45.68 29.76 -57.84
N SER A 558 46.28 28.92 -58.69
CA SER A 558 45.83 27.56 -58.87
C SER A 558 46.24 26.69 -57.68
N LEU A 559 45.30 25.91 -57.17
CA LEU A 559 45.46 24.98 -56.05
C LEU A 559 44.99 23.60 -56.47
N THR A 560 45.74 22.58 -56.07
CA THR A 560 45.23 21.20 -55.99
C THR A 560 44.68 20.99 -54.59
N VAL A 561 43.42 20.58 -54.51
CA VAL A 561 42.68 20.36 -53.27
C VAL A 561 42.18 18.91 -53.25
N ASN A 562 42.70 18.14 -52.30
CA ASN A 562 42.25 16.76 -52.05
C ASN A 562 41.51 16.73 -50.72
N THR A 563 40.27 16.22 -50.74
CA THR A 563 39.44 16.06 -49.54
C THR A 563 39.15 14.59 -49.29
N LEU A 564 39.15 14.20 -48.02
CA LEU A 564 38.55 12.96 -47.52
C LEU A 564 37.28 13.36 -46.77
N GLY A 565 36.17 12.68 -47.05
CA GLY A 565 34.84 13.00 -46.49
C GLY A 565 34.00 13.93 -47.38
N PRO A 566 32.66 13.79 -47.37
CA PRO A 566 31.74 14.65 -48.12
C PRO A 566 31.59 16.01 -47.44
N GLY A 567 31.44 17.09 -48.21
CA GLY A 567 31.30 18.42 -47.62
C GLY A 567 31.50 19.56 -48.60
N THR A 568 31.54 20.78 -48.07
CA THR A 568 31.86 22.00 -48.84
C THR A 568 33.18 22.60 -48.37
N VAL A 569 33.97 23.14 -49.29
CA VAL A 569 35.23 23.81 -48.96
C VAL A 569 35.04 25.31 -49.02
N LYS A 570 35.51 26.02 -47.99
CA LYS A 570 35.59 27.47 -47.98
C LYS A 570 37.03 27.93 -47.78
N ALA A 571 37.40 29.08 -48.32
CA ALA A 571 38.73 29.64 -48.24
C ALA A 571 38.75 30.98 -47.49
N THR A 572 39.77 31.15 -46.66
CA THR A 572 40.12 32.42 -46.03
C THR A 572 41.51 32.84 -46.48
N LEU A 573 41.66 34.04 -47.05
CA LEU A 573 42.95 34.61 -47.39
C LEU A 573 43.51 35.35 -46.18
N GLN A 574 44.77 35.11 -45.86
CA GLN A 574 45.47 35.74 -44.75
C GLN A 574 46.80 36.32 -45.22
N ARG A 575 47.22 37.43 -44.59
CA ARG A 575 48.54 38.04 -44.78
C ARG A 575 49.37 37.93 -43.52
N LYS A 576 50.67 37.66 -43.67
CA LYS A 576 51.62 37.61 -42.56
C LYS A 576 52.03 39.01 -42.12
N TYR A 577 51.90 39.30 -40.83
CA TYR A 577 52.41 40.49 -40.17
C TYR A 577 53.26 40.06 -38.97
N GLY A 578 54.57 40.27 -39.06
CA GLY A 578 55.52 39.76 -38.07
C GLY A 578 55.46 38.22 -37.96
N THR A 579 55.10 37.71 -36.79
CA THR A 579 54.96 36.27 -36.50
C THR A 579 53.56 35.72 -36.73
N SER A 580 52.57 36.56 -37.03
CA SER A 580 51.14 36.18 -37.08
C SER A 580 50.56 36.32 -38.48
N TYR A 581 49.51 35.56 -38.78
CA TYR A 581 48.68 35.74 -39.97
C TYR A 581 47.36 36.41 -39.59
N VAL A 582 46.96 37.42 -40.36
CA VAL A 582 45.71 38.17 -40.15
C VAL A 582 44.80 37.94 -41.35
N ASN A 583 43.52 37.65 -41.10
CA ASN A 583 42.50 37.53 -42.13
C ASN A 583 42.38 38.83 -42.91
N ILE A 584 42.31 38.72 -44.23
CA ILE A 584 42.03 39.86 -45.10
C ILE A 584 40.52 40.10 -45.08
N ALA A 585 40.13 41.36 -44.87
CA ALA A 585 38.73 41.79 -44.91
C ALA A 585 38.10 41.37 -46.25
N ASP A 586 36.84 40.92 -46.20
CA ASP A 586 36.07 40.44 -47.36
C ASP A 586 36.64 39.20 -48.08
N GLN A 587 37.66 38.56 -47.50
CA GLN A 587 38.26 37.33 -48.00
C GLN A 587 38.24 36.21 -46.95
N THR A 588 37.18 36.16 -46.14
CA THR A 588 37.00 35.16 -45.08
C THR A 588 35.87 34.21 -45.44
N ASP A 589 36.12 32.90 -45.31
CA ASP A 589 35.15 31.82 -45.52
C ASP A 589 34.36 31.90 -46.84
N LEU A 590 35.04 32.30 -47.91
CA LEU A 590 34.44 32.35 -49.26
C LEU A 590 34.28 30.94 -49.83
N PRO A 591 33.18 30.63 -50.53
CA PRO A 591 32.95 29.30 -51.11
C PRO A 591 33.99 28.98 -52.19
N VAL A 592 34.48 27.74 -52.21
CA VAL A 592 35.45 27.25 -53.19
C VAL A 592 34.79 26.24 -54.13
N SER A 593 34.78 26.54 -55.43
CA SER A 593 34.36 25.60 -56.47
C SER A 593 35.51 24.69 -56.86
N LEU A 594 35.34 23.38 -56.68
CA LEU A 594 36.31 22.36 -57.07
C LEU A 594 35.95 21.76 -58.42
N THR A 595 36.88 21.76 -59.37
CA THR A 595 36.73 21.08 -60.67
C THR A 595 37.87 20.06 -60.82
N GLY A 596 37.56 18.77 -60.76
CA GLY A 596 38.58 17.70 -60.85
C GLY A 596 39.66 17.75 -59.76
N GLY A 597 39.33 18.26 -58.56
CA GLY A 597 40.29 18.48 -57.48
C GLY A 597 41.15 19.75 -57.64
N GLY A 598 40.92 20.56 -58.67
CA GLY A 598 41.52 21.88 -58.84
C GLY A 598 40.62 23.01 -58.35
N ALA A 599 41.22 24.05 -57.77
CA ALA A 599 40.57 25.33 -57.47
C ALA A 599 41.46 26.48 -57.97
N THR A 600 40.86 27.58 -58.43
CA THR A 600 41.58 28.83 -58.66
C THR A 600 41.04 29.87 -57.71
N LEU A 601 41.88 30.36 -56.81
CA LEU A 601 41.53 31.43 -55.86
C LEU A 601 42.29 32.70 -56.23
N ASN A 602 41.68 33.86 -56.01
CA ASN A 602 42.29 35.13 -56.38
C ASN A 602 42.78 35.87 -55.14
N ILE A 603 44.04 36.32 -55.17
CA ILE A 603 44.45 37.44 -54.33
C ILE A 603 43.92 38.71 -55.03
N PRO A 604 43.12 39.56 -54.38
CA PRO A 604 42.53 40.71 -55.08
C PRO A 604 43.59 41.70 -55.58
N ALA A 605 43.18 42.66 -56.41
CA ALA A 605 44.08 43.67 -56.97
C ALA A 605 44.64 44.61 -55.89
N GLY A 606 45.87 45.10 -56.08
CA GLY A 606 46.45 46.17 -55.26
C GLY A 606 47.07 45.72 -53.93
N TYR A 607 47.37 44.43 -53.76
CA TYR A 607 48.05 43.92 -52.56
C TYR A 607 49.58 44.02 -52.67
N GLU A 608 50.20 44.51 -51.60
CA GLU A 608 51.64 44.73 -51.49
C GLU A 608 52.45 43.42 -51.45
N ALA A 609 53.75 43.53 -51.75
CA ALA A 609 54.69 42.43 -51.56
C ALA A 609 54.64 41.89 -50.11
N GLY A 610 54.86 40.59 -49.96
CA GLY A 610 54.82 39.91 -48.66
C GLY A 610 54.36 38.46 -48.74
N THR A 611 54.22 37.83 -47.56
CA THR A 611 53.75 36.45 -47.43
C THR A 611 52.26 36.41 -47.18
N TYR A 612 51.56 35.61 -47.99
CA TYR A 612 50.13 35.34 -47.90
C TYR A 612 49.91 33.85 -47.68
N ARG A 613 48.72 33.47 -47.23
CA ARG A 613 48.29 32.07 -47.28
C ARG A 613 46.79 31.95 -47.50
N PHE A 614 46.39 30.95 -48.27
CA PHE A 614 45.00 30.50 -48.28
C PHE A 614 44.82 29.41 -47.23
N VAL A 615 43.83 29.59 -46.37
CA VAL A 615 43.39 28.60 -45.39
C VAL A 615 42.07 28.02 -45.89
N LEU A 616 42.07 26.75 -46.30
CA LEU A 616 40.88 26.05 -46.77
C LEU A 616 40.33 25.17 -45.64
N THR A 617 39.04 25.34 -45.35
CA THR A 617 38.31 24.58 -44.33
C THR A 617 37.25 23.72 -45.01
N LEU A 618 37.24 22.42 -44.69
CA LEU A 618 36.20 21.47 -45.11
C LEU A 618 35.08 21.44 -44.07
N TYR A 619 33.86 21.72 -44.51
CA TYR A 619 32.65 21.74 -43.71
C TYR A 619 31.77 20.52 -44.01
N ASP A 620 31.16 19.93 -42.97
CA ASP A 620 30.16 18.87 -43.15
C ASP A 620 28.81 19.40 -43.68
N ALA A 621 27.86 18.50 -43.95
CA ALA A 621 26.52 18.84 -44.42
C ALA A 621 25.71 19.71 -43.43
N GLY A 622 26.07 19.71 -42.14
CA GLY A 622 25.48 20.55 -41.10
C GLY A 622 26.17 21.91 -40.96
N GLY A 623 27.20 22.20 -41.75
CA GLY A 623 27.93 23.47 -41.70
C GLY A 623 29.00 23.56 -40.60
N HIS A 624 29.41 22.44 -40.00
CA HIS A 624 30.47 22.42 -38.98
C HIS A 624 31.85 22.24 -39.62
N PRO A 625 32.89 23.00 -39.21
CA PRO A 625 34.25 22.81 -39.72
C PRO A 625 34.83 21.48 -39.22
N ARG A 626 35.34 20.65 -40.14
CA ARG A 626 35.84 19.30 -39.83
C ARG A 626 37.33 19.11 -40.07
N ALA A 627 37.90 19.78 -41.06
CA ALA A 627 39.34 19.74 -41.33
C ALA A 627 39.81 21.06 -41.96
N GLN A 628 41.09 21.40 -41.78
CA GLN A 628 41.67 22.62 -42.32
C GLN A 628 43.08 22.38 -42.83
N ALA A 629 43.45 23.03 -43.93
CA ALA A 629 44.81 23.08 -44.43
C ALA A 629 45.15 24.50 -44.92
N ALA A 630 46.43 24.86 -44.88
CA ALA A 630 46.89 26.17 -45.29
C ALA A 630 48.06 26.07 -46.27
N GLU A 631 48.04 26.91 -47.30
CA GLU A 631 49.08 26.97 -48.33
C GLU A 631 49.63 28.39 -48.41
N SER A 632 50.93 28.53 -48.16
CA SER A 632 51.61 29.83 -48.12
C SER A 632 52.18 30.21 -49.49
N LEU A 633 52.13 31.50 -49.79
CA LEU A 633 52.47 32.11 -51.07
C LEU A 633 53.25 33.40 -50.81
N ILE A 634 54.06 33.83 -51.77
CA ILE A 634 54.87 35.05 -51.69
C ILE A 634 54.52 35.94 -52.89
N ILE A 635 54.20 37.20 -52.62
CA ILE A 635 54.20 38.26 -53.62
C ILE A 635 55.54 38.97 -53.51
N LYS A 636 56.35 38.95 -54.56
CA LYS A 636 57.62 39.69 -54.65
C LYS A 636 57.39 41.01 -55.38
N GLU A 637 58.27 41.97 -55.12
CA GLU A 637 58.29 43.28 -55.80
C GLU A 637 58.40 43.16 -57.32
#